data_AF-R7LJK8-F1
#
_entry.id   AF-R7LJK8-F1
#
_cell.length_a   1.000
_cell.length_b   1.000
_cell.length_c   1.000
_cell.angle_alpha   90.00
_cell.angle_beta   90.00
_cell.angle_gamma   90.00
#
_symmetry.space_group_name_H-M   'P 1'
#
loop_
_entity.id
_entity.type
_entity.pdbx_description
1 polymer ?
#
loop_
_entity_poly.entity_id
_entity_poly.type
_entity_poly.pdbx_seq_one_letter_code
_entity_poly.pdbx_strand_id
1 'polypeptide(L)'
;MKANIACSMFCKLLLAVIWSVGLCTGAKAHNALTDTLSTSTNVATKSYEPKGRDKKYYKSLTPEERSRTRRADELMRKVFSYGEQFSMDSLQYVSDVYLRHVMHTKRNGPIVRYIPGMLRLERGHNDYLSEAHLKLQYRAPGQIDCKVIAFHTTAKYQSEQRFHSLGRFNFQIYESKLFLDGILNPLHKRNRRFYRYTYVFISKLNDSVPPTARINITPRFSNDQLVTGFIDMDLSSGAVRNFTFQFRYQLRQITVNARMGTDGCQSILPNRLRIVSKFKLLGNKVNEVMEIHSAHNFTCPVNTQFSKQSKYDLTQLCLLRIDTTRVINNFDYFAKYRKFPLRKAEENIVQLYKQKHESQTDSIALQQADEALSNASEVDSQTSETDDFDLASDGLEDALELKNDKQDNRHPKRWFGERTQTLLLSSNHFKLSDHSRIKLPPIITPSMVGWSRTKGFSLKARARWDLFTHFSTTLPRMEFTPSIGYSFKQKQIYWEVPLLVRFSHRYDGIFSFNAGGGAHMYNSRQADELRHKLEGIEKYDSLLHIIDHYGFHDYRDAHIQTDASFSLLPGLRFTLGGRYHRRGLIEWNELAEASGMKKHFSSLGPRVQIEWTPAQYYYCEGKRRLPLYSNYPTLLFSYERGYALGRGQTHYERFEGDLRYRLSLYAMRTLFFRMGGGVYTQRGNDCFLDYDYFKFSYMPAQWNDDMTGEFQLLNSRWYNESRYYVRFTGTYESPMLLFSRLPYLSKVVQKERVYLNLLSVKALNFYSEIGYGFSTNIVDLGAFIGFAPDHSIDFGCKVVLKFFED
;
A
#
# COMPACT_ATOMS: atom_id res chain seq x y z
N MET A 1 36.69 17.54 24.62
CA MET A 1 37.42 16.26 24.53
C MET A 1 36.52 15.01 24.60
N LYS A 2 35.47 14.96 25.45
CA LYS A 2 34.53 13.82 25.53
C LYS A 2 33.61 13.62 24.29
N ALA A 3 33.29 14.68 23.54
CA ALA A 3 32.46 14.61 22.32
C ALA A 3 33.17 13.95 21.11
N ASN A 4 34.50 14.11 20.97
CA ASN A 4 35.27 13.47 19.90
C ASN A 4 35.40 11.96 20.09
N ILE A 5 35.35 11.49 21.34
CA ILE A 5 35.43 10.05 21.68
C ILE A 5 34.10 9.36 21.35
N ALA A 6 32.95 9.99 21.63
CA ALA A 6 31.63 9.49 21.26
C ALA A 6 31.44 9.48 19.74
N CYS A 7 31.87 10.54 19.02
CA CYS A 7 31.79 10.61 17.57
C CYS A 7 32.72 9.58 16.89
N SER A 8 33.94 9.38 17.40
CA SER A 8 34.88 8.35 16.94
C SER A 8 34.38 6.93 17.19
N MET A 9 33.80 6.65 18.36
CA MET A 9 33.18 5.35 18.67
C MET A 9 31.95 5.08 17.81
N PHE A 10 31.12 6.09 17.56
CA PHE A 10 29.94 5.98 16.70
C PHE A 10 30.33 5.80 15.23
N CYS A 11 31.36 6.50 14.75
CA CYS A 11 31.89 6.34 13.38
C CYS A 11 32.55 4.97 13.19
N LYS A 12 33.26 4.44 14.19
CA LYS A 12 33.81 3.06 14.20
C LYS A 12 32.71 1.99 14.25
N LEU A 13 31.63 2.21 15.01
CA LEU A 13 30.46 1.32 15.02
C LEU A 13 29.71 1.36 13.67
N LEU A 14 29.57 2.55 13.08
CA LEU A 14 28.95 2.74 11.76
C LEU A 14 29.78 2.04 10.67
N LEU A 15 31.10 2.22 10.68
CA LEU A 15 32.03 1.52 9.77
C LEU A 15 32.01 0.00 10.01
N ALA A 16 31.93 -0.48 11.24
CA ALA A 16 31.83 -1.90 11.55
C ALA A 16 30.49 -2.53 11.11
N VAL A 17 29.38 -1.78 11.19
CA VAL A 17 28.06 -2.21 10.66
C VAL A 17 28.05 -2.20 9.14
N ILE A 18 28.65 -1.19 8.50
CA ILE A 18 28.78 -1.11 7.04
C ILE A 18 29.72 -2.22 6.51
N TRP A 19 30.83 -2.52 7.20
CA TRP A 19 31.74 -3.61 6.83
C TRP A 19 31.14 -4.99 7.10
N SER A 20 30.46 -5.22 8.24
CA SER A 20 29.85 -6.53 8.54
C SER A 20 28.66 -6.86 7.62
N VAL A 21 27.90 -5.84 7.20
CA VAL A 21 26.82 -6.02 6.21
C VAL A 21 27.39 -6.15 4.78
N GLY A 22 28.51 -5.49 4.48
CA GLY A 22 29.23 -5.62 3.21
C GLY A 22 29.94 -6.97 3.02
N LEU A 23 30.57 -7.51 4.07
CA LEU A 23 31.29 -8.80 4.04
C LEU A 23 30.37 -10.03 4.03
N CYS A 24 29.11 -9.89 4.44
CA CYS A 24 28.15 -11.00 4.42
C CYS A 24 27.45 -11.20 3.06
N THR A 25 27.71 -10.36 2.05
CA THR A 25 27.00 -10.43 0.76
C THR A 25 27.86 -10.77 -0.46
N GLY A 26 29.17 -11.00 -0.30
CA GLY A 26 30.01 -11.49 -1.40
C GLY A 26 31.30 -12.13 -0.90
N ALA A 27 31.34 -13.46 -0.84
CA ALA A 27 32.56 -14.30 -0.95
C ALA A 27 32.35 -15.74 -0.40
N LYS A 28 31.42 -15.97 0.53
CA LYS A 28 31.29 -17.30 1.19
C LYS A 28 30.39 -18.31 0.48
N ALA A 29 29.77 -17.96 -0.65
CA ALA A 29 28.92 -18.88 -1.40
C ALA A 29 29.70 -19.77 -2.39
N HIS A 30 30.96 -19.45 -2.72
CA HIS A 30 31.67 -20.14 -3.80
C HIS A 30 32.56 -21.31 -3.34
N ASN A 31 33.09 -21.30 -2.12
CA ASN A 31 34.01 -22.34 -1.64
C ASN A 31 33.35 -23.45 -0.81
N ALA A 32 32.02 -23.42 -0.66
CA ALA A 32 31.27 -24.52 -0.01
C ALA A 32 30.70 -25.54 -1.02
N LEU A 33 30.95 -25.33 -2.32
CA LEU A 33 30.39 -26.12 -3.42
C LEU A 33 31.33 -27.23 -3.93
N THR A 34 32.59 -27.29 -3.49
CA THR A 34 33.55 -28.29 -3.96
C THR A 34 33.73 -29.51 -3.04
N ASP A 35 33.37 -29.40 -1.74
CA ASP A 35 33.57 -30.50 -0.77
C ASP A 35 32.34 -31.41 -0.57
N THR A 36 31.26 -31.21 -1.32
CA THR A 36 30.02 -32.01 -1.18
C THR A 36 29.73 -32.95 -2.34
N LEU A 37 30.63 -33.03 -3.33
CA LEU A 37 30.44 -33.84 -4.55
C LEU A 37 31.08 -35.24 -4.51
N SER A 38 31.71 -35.66 -3.41
CA SER A 38 32.33 -37.00 -3.28
C SER A 38 31.63 -37.94 -2.29
N THR A 39 30.46 -37.57 -1.75
CA THR A 39 29.67 -38.42 -0.83
C THR A 39 28.27 -38.73 -1.39
N SER A 40 28.21 -39.13 -2.65
CA SER A 40 26.97 -39.58 -3.30
C SER A 40 27.00 -41.06 -3.65
N THR A 41 27.30 -41.93 -2.69
CA THR A 41 26.93 -43.35 -2.72
C THR A 41 26.85 -43.85 -1.29
N ASN A 42 25.70 -44.38 -0.90
CA ASN A 42 25.36 -44.94 0.42
C ASN A 42 24.93 -43.94 1.52
N VAL A 43 23.74 -43.33 1.35
CA VAL A 43 22.98 -42.81 2.50
C VAL A 43 21.91 -43.82 2.89
N ALA A 44 22.30 -44.74 3.77
CA ALA A 44 21.38 -45.51 4.58
C ALA A 44 20.39 -44.57 5.29
N THR A 45 19.15 -45.03 5.40
CA THR A 45 18.00 -44.38 6.05
C THR A 45 18.31 -43.89 7.48
N LYS A 46 18.89 -42.70 7.64
CA LYS A 46 18.86 -42.00 8.92
C LYS A 46 17.43 -41.54 9.18
N SER A 47 16.81 -42.13 10.20
CA SER A 47 15.50 -41.75 10.72
C SER A 47 15.48 -40.25 11.03
N TYR A 48 14.50 -39.54 10.48
CA TYR A 48 14.29 -38.12 10.75
C TYR A 48 13.90 -37.94 12.22
N GLU A 49 14.82 -37.41 13.05
CA GLU A 49 14.48 -36.96 14.40
C GLU A 49 14.01 -35.49 14.37
N PRO A 50 12.74 -35.19 14.72
CA PRO A 50 12.28 -33.82 14.85
C PRO A 50 13.00 -33.10 16.01
N LYS A 51 13.50 -31.88 15.78
CA LYS A 51 14.19 -31.05 16.77
C LYS A 51 13.23 -30.08 17.50
N GLY A 52 13.46 -29.83 18.79
CA GLY A 52 12.72 -28.81 19.57
C GLY A 52 11.25 -29.17 19.85
N ARG A 53 10.33 -28.20 19.72
CA ARG A 53 8.88 -28.40 19.98
C ARG A 53 8.23 -29.45 19.06
N ASP A 54 8.80 -29.69 17.88
CA ASP A 54 8.34 -30.76 16.99
C ASP A 54 8.52 -32.14 17.63
N LYS A 55 9.51 -32.33 18.53
CA LYS A 55 9.69 -33.57 19.28
C LYS A 55 8.55 -33.81 20.30
N LYS A 56 8.05 -32.75 20.96
CA LYS A 56 6.91 -32.85 21.89
C LYS A 56 5.61 -33.20 21.18
N TYR A 57 5.29 -32.49 20.08
CA TYR A 57 4.10 -32.80 19.27
C TYR A 57 4.21 -34.17 18.59
N TYR A 58 5.37 -34.51 18.03
CA TYR A 58 5.57 -35.82 17.42
C TYR A 58 5.44 -36.96 18.44
N LYS A 59 5.89 -36.75 19.68
CA LYS A 59 5.68 -37.69 20.79
C LYS A 59 4.23 -37.76 21.28
N SER A 60 3.40 -36.73 21.10
CA SER A 60 1.98 -36.78 21.47
C SER A 60 1.11 -37.49 20.41
N LEU A 61 1.62 -37.68 19.20
CA LEU A 61 0.90 -38.39 18.13
C LEU A 61 0.86 -39.90 18.36
N THR A 62 -0.21 -40.54 17.91
CA THR A 62 -0.34 -42.00 17.85
C THR A 62 0.69 -42.62 16.88
N PRO A 63 1.02 -43.92 17.02
CA PRO A 63 1.97 -44.59 16.12
C PRO A 63 1.57 -44.48 14.64
N GLU A 64 0.27 -44.59 14.33
CA GLU A 64 -0.26 -44.46 12.98
C GLU A 64 -0.06 -43.04 12.42
N GLU A 65 -0.40 -42.00 13.19
CA GLU A 65 -0.21 -40.60 12.76
C GLU A 65 1.26 -40.25 12.56
N ARG A 66 2.16 -40.81 13.39
CA ARG A 66 3.61 -40.67 13.19
C ARG A 66 4.04 -41.29 11.88
N SER A 67 3.53 -42.47 11.52
CA SER A 67 3.83 -43.13 10.24
C SER A 67 3.37 -42.27 9.05
N ARG A 68 2.16 -41.71 9.12
CA ARG A 68 1.61 -40.81 8.09
C ARG A 68 2.43 -39.53 7.95
N THR A 69 2.89 -38.97 9.07
CA THR A 69 3.74 -37.77 9.07
C THR A 69 5.12 -38.06 8.47
N ARG A 70 5.75 -39.19 8.85
CA ARG A 70 7.04 -39.62 8.30
C ARG A 70 6.97 -39.83 6.80
N ARG A 71 5.91 -40.49 6.33
CA ARG A 71 5.66 -40.71 4.89
C ARG A 71 5.43 -39.39 4.15
N ALA A 72 4.67 -38.46 4.71
CA ALA A 72 4.48 -37.14 4.12
C ALA A 72 5.78 -36.34 4.03
N ASP A 73 6.64 -36.38 5.06
CA ASP A 73 7.93 -35.70 5.04
C ASP A 73 8.86 -36.24 3.94
N GLU A 74 8.84 -37.55 3.67
CA GLU A 74 9.60 -38.16 2.57
C GLU A 74 9.08 -37.70 1.21
N LEU A 75 7.77 -37.75 1.01
CA LEU A 75 7.13 -37.30 -0.24
C LEU A 75 7.34 -35.81 -0.48
N MET A 76 7.20 -34.97 0.55
CA MET A 76 7.43 -33.52 0.43
C MET A 76 8.88 -33.17 0.07
N ARG A 77 9.87 -33.99 0.42
CA ARG A 77 11.25 -33.77 -0.07
C ARG A 77 11.33 -33.84 -1.58
N LYS A 78 10.59 -34.77 -2.20
CA LYS A 78 10.51 -34.86 -3.67
C LYS A 78 9.83 -33.64 -4.28
N VAL A 79 8.76 -33.14 -3.66
CA VAL A 79 8.10 -31.88 -4.09
C VAL A 79 9.06 -30.70 -4.00
N PHE A 80 9.82 -30.60 -2.92
CA PHE A 80 10.80 -29.52 -2.74
C PHE A 80 11.95 -29.62 -3.74
N SER A 81 12.48 -30.82 -4.00
CA SER A 81 13.54 -31.00 -5.01
C SER A 81 13.05 -30.69 -6.41
N TYR A 82 11.79 -31.06 -6.72
CA TYR A 82 11.16 -30.72 -8.00
C TYR A 82 11.11 -29.20 -8.22
N GLY A 83 10.64 -28.45 -7.22
CA GLY A 83 10.61 -26.99 -7.29
C GLY A 83 11.99 -26.34 -7.39
N GLU A 84 13.02 -26.90 -6.76
CA GLU A 84 14.41 -26.40 -6.89
C GLU A 84 15.02 -26.69 -8.26
N GLN A 85 14.70 -27.86 -8.85
CA GLN A 85 15.20 -28.25 -10.18
C GLN A 85 14.59 -27.40 -11.31
N PHE A 86 13.31 -27.08 -11.19
CA PHE A 86 12.55 -26.33 -12.20
C PHE A 86 12.31 -24.88 -11.79
N SER A 87 13.27 -24.27 -11.07
CA SER A 87 13.19 -22.85 -10.70
C SER A 87 12.90 -21.99 -11.93
N MET A 88 11.87 -21.15 -11.82
CA MET A 88 11.40 -20.28 -12.89
C MET A 88 12.36 -19.13 -13.18
N ASP A 89 13.42 -18.95 -12.39
CA ASP A 89 14.41 -17.88 -12.53
C ASP A 89 15.12 -17.82 -13.89
N SER A 90 14.99 -18.84 -14.74
CA SER A 90 15.57 -18.88 -16.09
C SER A 90 14.55 -19.03 -17.23
N LEU A 91 13.27 -19.25 -16.92
CA LEU A 91 12.22 -19.55 -17.90
C LEU A 91 11.46 -18.27 -18.27
N GLN A 92 11.39 -17.96 -19.56
CA GLN A 92 10.45 -16.96 -20.09
C GLN A 92 9.25 -17.68 -20.70
N TYR A 93 8.05 -17.24 -20.35
CA TYR A 93 6.83 -17.76 -20.96
C TYR A 93 5.77 -16.68 -21.09
N VAL A 94 4.90 -16.89 -22.08
CA VAL A 94 3.71 -16.08 -22.31
C VAL A 94 2.50 -16.97 -22.05
N SER A 95 1.61 -16.52 -21.18
CA SER A 95 0.32 -17.18 -20.93
C SER A 95 -0.79 -16.40 -21.60
N ASP A 96 -1.56 -17.08 -22.43
CA ASP A 96 -2.87 -16.62 -22.87
C ASP A 96 -3.91 -17.10 -21.85
N VAL A 97 -4.67 -16.18 -21.27
CA VAL A 97 -5.55 -16.44 -20.13
C VAL A 97 -6.97 -15.97 -20.44
N TYR A 98 -7.88 -16.94 -20.45
CA TYR A 98 -9.32 -16.70 -20.49
C TYR A 98 -9.91 -16.78 -19.08
N LEU A 99 -10.75 -15.81 -18.75
CA LEU A 99 -11.37 -15.67 -17.43
C LEU A 99 -12.88 -15.47 -17.55
N ARG A 100 -13.63 -16.28 -16.80
CA ARG A 100 -15.07 -16.12 -16.55
C ARG A 100 -15.30 -15.91 -15.05
N HIS A 101 -16.00 -14.84 -14.70
CA HIS A 101 -16.23 -14.44 -13.31
C HIS A 101 -17.72 -14.17 -13.07
N VAL A 102 -18.28 -14.85 -12.07
CA VAL A 102 -19.65 -14.66 -11.60
C VAL A 102 -19.61 -14.09 -10.19
N MET A 103 -20.39 -13.04 -9.95
CA MET A 103 -20.41 -12.30 -8.70
C MET A 103 -21.84 -12.15 -8.19
N HIS A 104 -22.12 -12.70 -7.02
CA HIS A 104 -23.37 -12.55 -6.30
C HIS A 104 -23.19 -11.54 -5.17
N THR A 105 -23.99 -10.49 -5.18
CA THR A 105 -23.83 -9.35 -4.28
C THR A 105 -25.09 -9.14 -3.45
N LYS A 106 -24.90 -8.88 -2.15
CA LYS A 106 -25.95 -8.44 -1.25
C LYS A 106 -25.47 -7.19 -0.52
N ARG A 107 -26.04 -6.04 -0.85
CA ARG A 107 -25.72 -4.77 -0.21
C ARG A 107 -26.85 -4.31 0.71
N ASN A 108 -26.57 -4.32 2.02
CA ASN A 108 -27.49 -3.94 3.09
C ASN A 108 -27.05 -2.70 3.89
N GLY A 109 -25.79 -2.25 3.79
CA GLY A 109 -25.24 -1.15 4.62
C GLY A 109 -25.06 0.19 3.87
N PRO A 110 -25.27 1.34 4.55
CA PRO A 110 -25.07 2.67 3.94
C PRO A 110 -23.58 3.05 3.81
N ILE A 111 -22.73 2.66 4.77
CA ILE A 111 -21.36 3.21 4.92
C ILE A 111 -20.33 2.59 3.97
N VAL A 112 -20.48 1.31 3.61
CA VAL A 112 -19.44 0.57 2.87
C VAL A 112 -19.17 1.10 1.47
N ARG A 113 -20.15 1.76 0.83
CA ARG A 113 -19.95 2.44 -0.45
C ARG A 113 -18.86 3.52 -0.38
N TYR A 114 -18.61 4.05 0.81
CA TYR A 114 -17.74 5.20 1.07
C TYR A 114 -16.34 4.79 1.55
N ILE A 115 -16.08 3.49 1.70
CA ILE A 115 -14.75 2.99 2.04
C ILE A 115 -13.88 3.03 0.77
N PRO A 116 -12.73 3.74 0.77
CA PRO A 116 -11.78 3.72 -0.36
C PRO A 116 -11.32 2.29 -0.70
N GLY A 117 -10.98 2.02 -1.96
CA GLY A 117 -10.55 0.69 -2.43
C GLY A 117 -11.64 -0.40 -2.39
N MET A 118 -12.84 -0.10 -1.87
CA MET A 118 -13.94 -1.05 -1.76
C MET A 118 -14.70 -1.16 -3.08
N LEU A 119 -15.13 -2.38 -3.42
CA LEU A 119 -15.98 -2.63 -4.59
C LEU A 119 -17.28 -1.81 -4.49
N ARG A 120 -17.57 -1.02 -5.54
CA ARG A 120 -18.83 -0.30 -5.68
C ARG A 120 -19.93 -1.27 -6.10
N LEU A 121 -20.88 -1.51 -5.21
CA LEU A 121 -21.99 -2.44 -5.42
C LEU A 121 -23.32 -1.69 -5.54
N GLU A 122 -24.17 -2.15 -6.44
CA GLU A 122 -25.58 -1.74 -6.48
C GLU A 122 -26.31 -2.22 -5.21
N ARG A 123 -27.39 -1.53 -4.84
CA ARG A 123 -28.16 -1.86 -3.63
C ARG A 123 -29.01 -3.12 -3.89
N GLY A 124 -29.25 -3.92 -2.84
CA GLY A 124 -30.08 -5.12 -2.94
C GLY A 124 -29.28 -6.37 -3.29
N HIS A 125 -29.96 -7.35 -3.91
CA HIS A 125 -29.38 -8.62 -4.36
C HIS A 125 -29.19 -8.55 -5.88
N ASN A 126 -27.94 -8.62 -6.34
CA ASN A 126 -27.62 -8.53 -7.76
C ASN A 126 -26.56 -9.55 -8.15
N ASP A 127 -26.76 -10.13 -9.33
CA ASP A 127 -25.89 -11.13 -9.93
C ASP A 127 -25.24 -10.56 -11.19
N TYR A 128 -23.92 -10.72 -11.29
CA TYR A 128 -23.15 -10.18 -12.40
C TYR A 128 -22.30 -11.25 -13.06
N LEU A 129 -22.12 -11.09 -14.37
CA LEU A 129 -21.20 -11.86 -15.19
C LEU A 129 -20.11 -10.93 -15.72
N SER A 130 -18.87 -11.39 -15.69
CA SER A 130 -17.74 -10.69 -16.30
C SER A 130 -16.84 -11.69 -17.02
N GLU A 131 -16.40 -11.32 -18.22
CA GLU A 131 -15.48 -12.10 -19.04
C GLU A 131 -14.27 -11.24 -19.39
N ALA A 132 -13.09 -11.84 -19.32
CA ALA A 132 -11.83 -11.15 -19.65
C ALA A 132 -10.88 -12.08 -20.41
N HIS A 133 -10.15 -11.50 -21.35
CA HIS A 133 -9.05 -12.13 -22.06
C HIS A 133 -7.77 -11.36 -21.74
N LEU A 134 -6.82 -12.04 -21.11
CA LEU A 134 -5.60 -11.46 -20.56
C LEU A 134 -4.39 -12.14 -21.19
N LYS A 135 -3.34 -11.35 -21.44
CA LYS A 135 -2.02 -11.86 -21.80
C LYS A 135 -1.05 -11.58 -20.66
N LEU A 136 -0.50 -12.65 -20.10
CA LEU A 136 0.53 -12.58 -19.06
C LEU A 136 1.88 -12.91 -19.68
N GLN A 137 2.92 -12.16 -19.37
CA GLN A 137 4.29 -12.58 -19.66
C GLN A 137 5.11 -12.60 -18.40
N TYR A 138 5.76 -13.73 -18.18
CA TYR A 138 6.70 -13.92 -17.11
C TYR A 138 8.12 -13.74 -17.61
N ARG A 139 8.91 -12.98 -16.85
CA ARG A 139 10.32 -12.71 -17.13
C ARG A 139 11.13 -12.81 -15.85
N ALA A 140 12.29 -13.46 -15.94
CA ALA A 140 13.26 -13.47 -14.86
C ALA A 140 13.85 -12.07 -14.62
N PRO A 141 14.05 -11.63 -13.36
CA PRO A 141 13.75 -12.32 -12.11
C PRO A 141 12.35 -11.94 -11.58
N GLY A 142 11.36 -12.83 -11.77
CA GLY A 142 10.08 -12.77 -11.05
C GLY A 142 9.07 -11.68 -11.45
N GLN A 143 9.26 -10.97 -12.57
CA GLN A 143 8.32 -9.93 -13.00
C GLN A 143 7.24 -10.51 -13.93
N ILE A 144 5.98 -10.14 -13.66
CA ILE A 144 4.81 -10.57 -14.43
C ILE A 144 4.13 -9.33 -14.97
N ASP A 145 4.16 -9.17 -16.28
CA ASP A 145 3.38 -8.14 -16.96
C ASP A 145 2.02 -8.73 -17.35
N CYS A 146 0.94 -8.00 -17.04
CA CYS A 146 -0.44 -8.38 -17.35
C CYS A 146 -1.09 -7.31 -18.22
N LYS A 147 -1.52 -7.70 -19.42
CA LYS A 147 -2.28 -6.86 -20.35
C LYS A 147 -3.70 -7.42 -20.53
N VAL A 148 -4.70 -6.56 -20.39
CA VAL A 148 -6.09 -6.89 -20.72
C VAL A 148 -6.31 -6.64 -22.22
N ILE A 149 -6.64 -7.67 -22.98
CA ILE A 149 -6.90 -7.57 -24.43
C ILE A 149 -8.38 -7.26 -24.68
N ALA A 150 -9.26 -8.02 -24.04
CA ALA A 150 -10.70 -7.84 -24.12
C ALA A 150 -11.33 -7.95 -22.74
N PHE A 151 -12.38 -7.17 -22.49
CA PHE A 151 -13.12 -7.17 -21.23
C PHE A 151 -14.59 -6.86 -21.47
N HIS A 152 -15.48 -7.63 -20.84
CA HIS A 152 -16.91 -7.36 -20.83
C HIS A 152 -17.49 -7.66 -19.45
N THR A 153 -18.44 -6.84 -18.99
CA THR A 153 -19.11 -7.02 -17.70
C THR A 153 -20.54 -6.52 -17.74
N THR A 154 -21.43 -7.22 -17.03
CA THR A 154 -22.79 -6.75 -16.76
C THR A 154 -22.87 -5.81 -15.54
N ALA A 155 -21.76 -5.65 -14.79
CA ALA A 155 -21.71 -4.81 -13.60
C ALA A 155 -21.38 -3.35 -13.94
N LYS A 156 -22.30 -2.42 -13.65
CA LYS A 156 -22.20 -1.00 -14.01
C LYS A 156 -20.93 -0.30 -13.51
N TYR A 157 -20.48 -0.61 -12.31
CA TYR A 157 -19.36 0.09 -11.66
C TYR A 157 -18.01 -0.63 -11.79
N GLN A 158 -17.93 -1.70 -12.57
CA GLN A 158 -16.72 -2.50 -12.71
C GLN A 158 -15.94 -2.11 -13.98
N SER A 159 -14.64 -1.88 -13.82
CA SER A 159 -13.72 -1.62 -14.94
C SER A 159 -12.76 -2.78 -15.18
N GLU A 160 -12.11 -2.76 -16.33
CA GLU A 160 -11.05 -3.67 -16.73
C GLU A 160 -9.89 -3.70 -15.72
N GLN A 161 -9.67 -2.58 -15.01
CA GLN A 161 -8.57 -2.43 -14.07
C GLN A 161 -8.63 -3.41 -12.90
N ARG A 162 -9.82 -3.88 -12.55
CA ARG A 162 -10.03 -4.90 -11.53
C ARG A 162 -9.20 -6.16 -11.80
N PHE A 163 -9.00 -6.51 -13.07
CA PHE A 163 -8.28 -7.71 -13.48
C PHE A 163 -6.77 -7.48 -13.67
N HIS A 164 -6.26 -6.25 -13.65
CA HIS A 164 -4.80 -6.03 -13.56
C HIS A 164 -4.22 -6.65 -12.29
N SER A 165 -5.02 -6.69 -11.21
CA SER A 165 -4.64 -7.37 -9.98
C SER A 165 -4.37 -8.86 -10.18
N LEU A 166 -4.91 -9.54 -11.22
CA LEU A 166 -4.58 -10.93 -11.54
C LEU A 166 -3.14 -11.16 -11.97
N GLY A 167 -2.40 -10.12 -12.41
CA GLY A 167 -0.95 -10.24 -12.56
C GLY A 167 -0.27 -10.65 -11.24
N ARG A 168 -0.86 -10.28 -10.09
CA ARG A 168 -0.43 -10.74 -8.75
C ARG A 168 -0.80 -12.19 -8.44
N PHE A 169 -1.71 -12.79 -9.21
CA PHE A 169 -2.28 -14.14 -9.05
C PHE A 169 -1.64 -15.18 -9.98
N ASN A 170 -0.44 -14.99 -10.54
CA ASN A 170 0.15 -15.94 -11.49
C ASN A 170 0.58 -17.31 -10.88
N PHE A 171 0.01 -17.70 -9.72
CA PHE A 171 0.14 -18.97 -9.01
C PHE A 171 1.42 -19.74 -9.34
N GLN A 172 2.56 -19.13 -8.99
CA GLN A 172 3.84 -19.81 -9.05
C GLN A 172 3.91 -20.75 -7.85
N ILE A 173 3.38 -21.95 -8.03
CA ILE A 173 3.10 -22.87 -6.93
C ILE A 173 4.36 -23.44 -6.28
N TYR A 174 5.55 -23.20 -6.81
CA TYR A 174 6.82 -23.59 -6.21
C TYR A 174 7.61 -22.41 -5.63
N GLU A 175 7.18 -21.18 -5.88
CA GLU A 175 7.85 -19.98 -5.40
C GLU A 175 7.62 -19.73 -3.91
N SER A 176 8.44 -18.87 -3.31
CA SER A 176 8.36 -18.58 -1.88
C SER A 176 7.02 -17.98 -1.41
N LYS A 177 6.24 -17.37 -2.31
CA LYS A 177 4.94 -16.75 -2.04
C LYS A 177 3.93 -17.15 -3.10
N LEU A 178 2.65 -17.25 -2.73
CA LEU A 178 1.56 -17.50 -3.69
C LEU A 178 1.10 -16.22 -4.40
N PHE A 179 1.21 -15.07 -3.73
CA PHE A 179 0.99 -13.74 -4.32
C PHE A 179 2.25 -12.90 -4.20
N LEU A 180 2.47 -11.98 -5.16
CA LEU A 180 3.58 -11.02 -5.13
C LEU A 180 3.65 -10.29 -3.77
N ASP A 181 2.48 -9.87 -3.27
CA ASP A 181 2.34 -9.03 -2.09
C ASP A 181 1.95 -9.80 -0.81
N GLY A 182 1.75 -11.13 -0.88
CA GLY A 182 1.52 -11.92 0.34
C GLY A 182 1.21 -13.40 0.23
N ILE A 183 1.01 -14.01 1.40
CA ILE A 183 0.78 -15.46 1.65
C ILE A 183 1.99 -16.34 1.32
N LEU A 184 2.49 -17.01 2.36
CA LEU A 184 3.59 -17.96 2.21
C LEU A 184 3.10 -19.21 1.50
N ASN A 185 3.91 -19.72 0.59
CA ASN A 185 3.60 -20.93 -0.15
C ASN A 185 4.08 -22.18 0.62
N PRO A 186 3.20 -23.14 0.95
CA PRO A 186 3.64 -24.36 1.63
C PRO A 186 4.62 -25.20 0.80
N LEU A 187 4.60 -25.12 -0.52
CA LEU A 187 5.40 -25.99 -1.40
C LEU A 187 6.85 -25.54 -1.58
N HIS A 188 7.24 -24.41 -0.98
CA HIS A 188 8.63 -23.94 -1.02
C HIS A 188 9.42 -24.45 0.20
N LYS A 189 10.61 -25.01 -0.04
CA LYS A 189 11.44 -25.67 1.00
C LYS A 189 11.69 -24.82 2.24
N ARG A 190 12.03 -23.53 2.07
CA ARG A 190 12.27 -22.64 3.22
C ARG A 190 11.01 -22.46 4.09
N ASN A 191 9.81 -22.53 3.49
CA ASN A 191 8.54 -22.31 4.19
C ASN A 191 8.09 -23.53 5.02
N ARG A 192 8.72 -24.70 4.83
CA ARG A 192 8.41 -25.95 5.55
C ARG A 192 8.23 -25.77 7.05
N ARG A 193 9.02 -24.87 7.67
CA ARG A 193 8.97 -24.57 9.11
C ARG A 193 7.65 -23.96 9.60
N PHE A 194 6.77 -23.49 8.72
CA PHE A 194 5.48 -22.90 9.07
C PHE A 194 4.31 -23.87 8.91
N TYR A 195 4.54 -25.04 8.30
CA TYR A 195 3.50 -26.01 7.95
C TYR A 195 3.77 -27.38 8.58
N ARG A 196 2.72 -28.20 8.59
CA ARG A 196 2.71 -29.62 8.91
C ARG A 196 2.08 -30.36 7.73
N TYR A 197 2.65 -31.52 7.43
CA TYR A 197 2.25 -32.35 6.30
C TYR A 197 1.80 -33.70 6.82
N THR A 198 0.63 -34.17 6.38
CA THR A 198 0.11 -35.48 6.75
C THR A 198 -0.31 -36.24 5.50
N TYR A 199 0.15 -37.48 5.40
CA TYR A 199 -0.18 -38.38 4.30
C TYR A 199 -1.62 -38.88 4.47
N VAL A 200 -2.40 -38.89 3.39
CA VAL A 200 -3.79 -39.36 3.40
C VAL A 200 -3.90 -40.71 2.69
N PHE A 201 -3.73 -40.75 1.38
CA PHE A 201 -3.82 -41.98 0.57
C PHE A 201 -3.05 -41.84 -0.76
N ILE A 202 -2.91 -42.95 -1.48
CA ILE A 202 -2.46 -42.98 -2.87
C ILE A 202 -3.64 -43.40 -3.74
N SER A 203 -3.89 -42.62 -4.80
CA SER A 203 -4.85 -42.98 -5.83
C SER A 203 -4.11 -43.53 -7.04
N LYS A 204 -4.47 -44.76 -7.43
CA LYS A 204 -4.14 -45.35 -8.73
C LYS A 204 -5.43 -45.33 -9.53
N LEU A 205 -5.55 -44.41 -10.50
CA LEU A 205 -6.77 -44.30 -11.29
C LEU A 205 -6.79 -45.37 -12.39
N ASN A 206 -5.71 -45.48 -13.17
CA ASN A 206 -5.46 -46.46 -14.25
C ASN A 206 -3.93 -46.66 -14.43
N ASP A 207 -3.47 -47.73 -15.09
CA ASP A 207 -2.04 -48.00 -15.35
C ASP A 207 -1.36 -46.94 -16.22
N SER A 208 -2.14 -46.18 -17.01
CA SER A 208 -1.65 -45.11 -17.89
C SER A 208 -1.43 -43.77 -17.18
N VAL A 209 -1.98 -43.58 -15.96
CA VAL A 209 -1.86 -42.34 -15.20
C VAL A 209 -0.91 -42.57 -14.03
N PRO A 210 0.16 -41.77 -13.89
CA PRO A 210 1.12 -41.99 -12.81
C PRO A 210 0.42 -41.92 -11.45
N PRO A 211 0.74 -42.84 -10.52
CA PRO A 211 0.05 -42.92 -9.26
C PRO A 211 0.28 -41.65 -8.44
N THR A 212 -0.80 -41.09 -7.89
CA THR A 212 -0.75 -39.81 -7.15
C THR A 212 -0.92 -40.03 -5.65
N ALA A 213 -0.13 -39.33 -4.84
CA ALA A 213 -0.25 -39.31 -3.39
C ALA A 213 -0.93 -38.01 -2.93
N ARG A 214 -1.93 -38.13 -2.06
CA ARG A 214 -2.59 -36.97 -1.43
C ARG A 214 -1.92 -36.62 -0.11
N ILE A 215 -1.50 -35.36 0.01
CA ILE A 215 -0.89 -34.79 1.21
C ILE A 215 -1.75 -33.64 1.70
N ASN A 216 -2.14 -33.69 2.98
CA ASN A 216 -2.83 -32.61 3.66
C ASN A 216 -1.81 -31.64 4.29
N ILE A 217 -2.09 -30.35 4.18
CA ILE A 217 -1.23 -29.24 4.58
C ILE A 217 -1.99 -28.43 5.62
N THR A 218 -1.41 -28.37 6.82
CA THR A 218 -1.96 -27.58 7.93
C THR A 218 -0.90 -26.61 8.46
N PRO A 219 -1.25 -25.34 8.72
CA PRO A 219 -0.32 -24.39 9.29
C PRO A 219 -0.04 -24.73 10.76
N ARG A 220 1.18 -24.46 11.23
CA ARG A 220 1.58 -24.75 12.62
C ARG A 220 0.91 -23.82 13.64
N PHE A 221 0.47 -22.66 13.20
CA PHE A 221 -0.26 -21.67 13.97
C PHE A 221 -1.28 -20.99 13.06
N SER A 222 -2.37 -20.48 13.64
CA SER A 222 -3.37 -19.74 12.88
C SER A 222 -2.76 -18.42 12.43
N ASN A 223 -2.80 -18.08 11.14
CA ASN A 223 -2.38 -16.78 10.61
C ASN A 223 -2.98 -16.63 9.20
N ASP A 224 -3.49 -15.44 8.88
CA ASP A 224 -4.08 -15.16 7.56
C ASP A 224 -3.06 -15.24 6.40
N GLN A 225 -1.76 -15.18 6.70
CA GLN A 225 -0.68 -15.32 5.70
C GLN A 225 -0.25 -16.76 5.43
N LEU A 226 -0.89 -17.74 6.06
CA LEU A 226 -0.65 -19.16 5.85
C LEU A 226 -1.82 -19.81 5.13
N VAL A 227 -1.55 -21.01 4.60
CA VAL A 227 -2.48 -21.77 3.76
C VAL A 227 -2.86 -23.07 4.45
N THR A 228 -4.12 -23.46 4.31
CA THR A 228 -4.62 -24.81 4.61
C THR A 228 -5.07 -25.47 3.32
N GLY A 229 -4.94 -26.78 3.21
CA GLY A 229 -5.47 -27.47 2.03
C GLY A 229 -4.76 -28.78 1.77
N PHE A 230 -4.86 -29.28 0.54
CA PHE A 230 -4.23 -30.53 0.15
C PHE A 230 -3.66 -30.43 -1.25
N ILE A 231 -2.68 -31.28 -1.52
CA ILE A 231 -2.07 -31.48 -2.84
C ILE A 231 -2.15 -32.94 -3.23
N ASP A 232 -2.27 -33.18 -4.52
CA ASP A 232 -2.10 -34.48 -5.15
C ASP A 232 -0.81 -34.42 -5.97
N MET A 233 0.19 -35.20 -5.59
CA MET A 233 1.51 -35.22 -6.22
C MET A 233 1.80 -36.56 -6.90
N ASP A 234 2.56 -36.53 -7.99
CA ASP A 234 3.10 -37.72 -8.63
C ASP A 234 4.21 -38.35 -7.79
N LEU A 235 4.11 -39.66 -7.54
CA LEU A 235 5.06 -40.42 -6.71
C LEU A 235 6.46 -40.53 -7.32
N SER A 236 6.55 -40.50 -8.66
CA SER A 236 7.79 -40.67 -9.40
C SER A 236 8.58 -39.36 -9.45
N SER A 237 7.99 -38.33 -10.06
CA SER A 237 8.63 -37.02 -10.30
C SER A 237 8.60 -36.07 -9.09
N GLY A 238 7.60 -36.19 -8.22
CA GLY A 238 7.34 -35.19 -7.19
C GLY A 238 6.54 -33.96 -7.67
N ALA A 239 6.12 -33.95 -8.95
CA ALA A 239 5.31 -32.88 -9.52
C ALA A 239 3.91 -32.85 -8.88
N VAL A 240 3.40 -31.66 -8.58
CA VAL A 240 2.02 -31.47 -8.13
C VAL A 240 1.11 -31.56 -9.35
N ARG A 241 0.03 -32.33 -9.27
CA ARG A 241 -0.96 -32.47 -10.35
C ARG A 241 -2.24 -31.71 -10.05
N ASN A 242 -2.73 -31.79 -8.82
CA ASN A 242 -3.87 -31.00 -8.36
C ASN A 242 -3.55 -30.38 -7.00
N PHE A 243 -4.12 -29.22 -6.72
CA PHE A 243 -4.11 -28.67 -5.37
C PHE A 243 -5.42 -27.96 -5.04
N THR A 244 -5.77 -28.00 -3.77
CA THR A 244 -6.82 -27.17 -3.20
C THR A 244 -6.25 -26.40 -2.04
N PHE A 245 -6.20 -25.08 -2.16
CA PHE A 245 -5.70 -24.17 -1.12
C PHE A 245 -6.81 -23.27 -0.61
N GLN A 246 -6.82 -23.05 0.69
CA GLN A 246 -7.72 -22.16 1.38
C GLN A 246 -6.91 -21.21 2.25
N PHE A 247 -7.18 -19.92 2.13
CA PHE A 247 -6.51 -18.87 2.87
C PHE A 247 -7.40 -17.63 2.95
N ARG A 248 -6.97 -16.66 3.76
CA ARG A 248 -7.64 -15.36 3.90
C ARG A 248 -6.78 -14.27 3.31
N TYR A 249 -7.38 -13.39 2.53
CA TYR A 249 -6.67 -12.26 1.92
C TYR A 249 -7.60 -11.06 1.84
N GLN A 250 -7.23 -9.93 2.46
CA GLN A 250 -8.03 -8.69 2.44
C GLN A 250 -9.51 -8.91 2.82
N LEU A 251 -9.77 -9.50 3.99
CA LEU A 251 -11.11 -9.89 4.48
C LEU A 251 -11.90 -10.89 3.61
N ARG A 252 -11.30 -11.44 2.54
CA ARG A 252 -11.88 -12.52 1.73
C ARG A 252 -11.39 -13.86 2.19
N GLN A 253 -12.30 -14.81 2.32
CA GLN A 253 -11.96 -16.23 2.39
C GLN A 253 -11.90 -16.76 0.96
N ILE A 254 -10.71 -17.17 0.53
CA ILE A 254 -10.45 -17.62 -0.84
C ILE A 254 -10.15 -19.11 -0.81
N THR A 255 -10.79 -19.84 -1.69
CA THR A 255 -10.51 -21.26 -1.98
C THR A 255 -10.13 -21.38 -3.43
N VAL A 256 -8.92 -21.87 -3.69
CA VAL A 256 -8.38 -22.12 -5.03
C VAL A 256 -8.33 -23.62 -5.25
N ASN A 257 -9.01 -24.10 -6.29
CA ASN A 257 -8.86 -25.45 -6.80
C ASN A 257 -8.22 -25.36 -8.18
N ALA A 258 -7.09 -26.02 -8.37
CA ALA A 258 -6.34 -25.94 -9.62
C ALA A 258 -5.83 -27.30 -10.08
N ARG A 259 -5.72 -27.42 -11.40
CA ARG A 259 -5.09 -28.55 -12.10
C ARG A 259 -3.86 -28.04 -12.85
N MET A 260 -2.75 -28.72 -12.64
CA MET A 260 -1.45 -28.43 -13.24
C MET A 260 -1.36 -28.93 -14.68
N GLY A 261 -0.45 -28.37 -15.46
CA GLY A 261 -0.10 -28.93 -16.76
C GLY A 261 0.48 -30.34 -16.64
N THR A 262 0.35 -31.14 -17.70
CA THR A 262 0.84 -32.52 -17.71
C THR A 262 2.28 -32.63 -18.22
N ASP A 263 2.65 -31.78 -19.19
CA ASP A 263 3.79 -32.02 -20.08
C ASP A 263 4.93 -31.01 -19.87
N GLY A 264 6.18 -31.49 -19.83
CA GLY A 264 7.39 -30.66 -19.81
C GLY A 264 7.33 -29.49 -18.82
N CYS A 265 7.65 -28.28 -19.28
CA CYS A 265 7.61 -27.05 -18.48
C CYS A 265 6.20 -26.58 -18.09
N GLN A 266 5.12 -27.05 -18.76
CA GLN A 266 3.75 -26.73 -18.37
C GLN A 266 3.37 -27.33 -17.01
N SER A 267 4.07 -28.39 -16.58
CA SER A 267 3.88 -29.00 -15.25
C SER A 267 4.11 -28.07 -14.07
N ILE A 268 4.83 -26.96 -14.28
CA ILE A 268 5.18 -25.96 -13.25
C ILE A 268 4.03 -24.97 -13.02
N LEU A 269 3.07 -24.87 -13.96
CA LEU A 269 1.99 -23.90 -13.95
C LEU A 269 0.58 -24.53 -14.02
N PRO A 270 -0.43 -23.89 -13.43
CA PRO A 270 -1.80 -24.36 -13.51
C PRO A 270 -2.47 -23.99 -14.84
N ASN A 271 -2.92 -25.00 -15.60
CA ASN A 271 -3.70 -24.82 -16.83
C ASN A 271 -5.16 -24.44 -16.56
N ARG A 272 -5.72 -24.89 -15.43
CA ARG A 272 -7.11 -24.62 -15.06
C ARG A 272 -7.22 -24.29 -13.58
N LEU A 273 -7.92 -23.20 -13.28
CA LEU A 273 -8.20 -22.79 -11.90
C LEU A 273 -9.67 -22.47 -11.70
N ARG A 274 -10.17 -22.78 -10.51
CA ARG A 274 -11.45 -22.33 -9.99
C ARG A 274 -11.21 -21.67 -8.64
N ILE A 275 -11.51 -20.38 -8.56
CA ILE A 275 -11.33 -19.56 -7.37
C ILE A 275 -12.71 -19.20 -6.83
N VAL A 276 -12.97 -19.58 -5.59
CA VAL A 276 -14.18 -19.19 -4.86
C VAL A 276 -13.77 -18.18 -3.79
N SER A 277 -14.35 -16.99 -3.83
CA SER A 277 -14.06 -15.90 -2.90
C SER A 277 -15.34 -15.53 -2.16
N LYS A 278 -15.26 -15.46 -0.82
CA LYS A 278 -16.35 -15.04 0.05
C LYS A 278 -15.91 -13.84 0.86
N PHE A 279 -16.59 -12.72 0.68
CA PHE A 279 -16.34 -11.46 1.36
C PHE A 279 -17.54 -11.08 2.23
N LYS A 280 -17.26 -10.61 3.45
CA LYS A 280 -18.28 -10.08 4.37
C LYS A 280 -17.73 -8.87 5.12
N LEU A 281 -18.41 -7.73 5.04
CA LEU A 281 -18.08 -6.52 5.81
C LEU A 281 -19.32 -5.67 6.07
N LEU A 282 -19.57 -5.30 7.33
CA LEU A 282 -20.65 -4.38 7.75
C LEU A 282 -22.02 -4.70 7.11
N GLY A 283 -22.41 -5.98 7.14
CA GLY A 283 -23.69 -6.46 6.60
C GLY A 283 -23.71 -6.74 5.09
N ASN A 284 -22.70 -6.29 4.34
CA ASN A 284 -22.58 -6.60 2.91
C ASN A 284 -21.91 -7.94 2.70
N LYS A 285 -22.37 -8.67 1.68
CA LYS A 285 -21.84 -9.98 1.28
C LYS A 285 -21.56 -9.97 -0.20
N VAL A 286 -20.39 -10.47 -0.57
CA VAL A 286 -20.00 -10.68 -1.97
C VAL A 286 -19.46 -12.09 -2.08
N ASN A 287 -20.12 -12.91 -2.89
CA ASN A 287 -19.66 -14.25 -3.21
C ASN A 287 -19.27 -14.28 -4.68
N GLU A 288 -18.06 -14.71 -4.96
CA GLU A 288 -17.46 -14.69 -6.28
C GLU A 288 -16.98 -16.09 -6.65
N VAL A 289 -17.23 -16.47 -7.90
CA VAL A 289 -16.68 -17.67 -8.50
C VAL A 289 -16.00 -17.27 -9.79
N MET A 290 -14.71 -17.57 -9.88
CA MET A 290 -13.89 -17.28 -11.03
C MET A 290 -13.32 -18.57 -11.60
N GLU A 291 -13.49 -18.77 -12.89
CA GLU A 291 -12.93 -19.89 -13.63
C GLU A 291 -11.93 -19.35 -14.64
N ILE A 292 -10.70 -19.86 -14.56
CA ILE A 292 -9.56 -19.42 -15.35
C ILE A 292 -9.07 -20.61 -16.16
N HIS A 293 -8.83 -20.36 -17.44
CA HIS A 293 -8.12 -21.27 -18.33
C HIS A 293 -6.89 -20.57 -18.89
N SER A 294 -5.73 -21.18 -18.72
CA SER A 294 -4.44 -20.64 -19.12
C SER A 294 -3.78 -21.58 -20.11
N ALA A 295 -3.32 -21.03 -21.23
CA ALA A 295 -2.47 -21.71 -22.20
C ALA A 295 -1.08 -21.08 -22.16
N HIS A 296 -0.06 -21.88 -21.88
CA HIS A 296 1.31 -21.41 -21.67
C HIS A 296 2.20 -21.76 -22.87
N ASN A 297 2.86 -20.75 -23.43
CA ASN A 297 3.89 -20.91 -24.44
C ASN A 297 5.25 -20.55 -23.84
N PHE A 298 6.16 -21.53 -23.80
CA PHE A 298 7.50 -21.38 -23.23
C PHE A 298 8.50 -21.12 -24.34
N THR A 299 9.38 -20.14 -24.13
CA THR A 299 10.52 -19.89 -25.03
C THR A 299 11.79 -20.37 -24.36
N CYS A 300 12.42 -21.41 -24.92
CA CYS A 300 13.74 -21.92 -24.51
C CYS A 300 14.61 -22.14 -25.77
N PRO A 301 15.91 -21.82 -25.76
CA PRO A 301 16.70 -21.23 -24.68
C PRO A 301 16.71 -19.70 -24.70
N VAL A 302 16.95 -19.10 -23.54
CA VAL A 302 17.30 -17.67 -23.46
C VAL A 302 18.70 -17.54 -24.07
N ASN A 303 18.79 -17.00 -25.28
CA ASN A 303 20.04 -16.45 -25.76
C ASN A 303 20.42 -15.32 -24.79
N THR A 304 21.32 -15.59 -23.85
CA THR A 304 22.01 -14.57 -23.05
C THR A 304 23.00 -13.78 -23.89
N GLN A 305 22.69 -13.53 -25.16
CA GLN A 305 23.21 -12.39 -25.90
C GLN A 305 22.39 -11.16 -25.49
N PHE A 306 22.33 -10.88 -24.18
CA PHE A 306 22.12 -9.50 -23.78
C PHE A 306 23.36 -8.78 -24.33
N SER A 307 23.17 -8.03 -25.42
CA SER A 307 24.07 -6.95 -25.83
C SER A 307 24.57 -6.26 -24.56
N LYS A 308 25.84 -5.82 -24.52
CA LYS A 308 26.52 -5.07 -23.43
C LYS A 308 25.74 -3.82 -22.96
N GLN A 309 24.49 -3.96 -22.54
CA GLN A 309 23.67 -2.96 -21.90
C GLN A 309 23.94 -3.04 -20.41
N SER A 310 23.93 -1.87 -19.76
CA SER A 310 24.40 -1.72 -18.39
C SER A 310 23.68 -2.71 -17.46
N LYS A 311 24.42 -3.32 -16.51
CA LYS A 311 23.91 -4.26 -15.49
C LYS A 311 22.60 -3.83 -14.79
N TYR A 312 22.30 -2.54 -14.79
CA TYR A 312 21.17 -1.93 -14.10
C TYR A 312 19.97 -1.59 -15.00
N ASP A 313 20.11 -1.71 -16.33
CA ASP A 313 19.06 -1.41 -17.30
C ASP A 313 18.17 -2.65 -17.53
N LEU A 314 16.91 -2.56 -17.09
CA LEU A 314 15.88 -3.59 -17.22
C LEU A 314 14.83 -3.23 -18.30
N THR A 315 15.12 -2.30 -19.21
CA THR A 315 14.16 -1.79 -20.23
C THR A 315 13.59 -2.90 -21.09
N GLN A 316 14.43 -3.75 -21.68
CA GLN A 316 13.98 -4.86 -22.53
C GLN A 316 13.09 -5.84 -21.74
N LEU A 317 13.31 -5.93 -20.43
CA LEU A 317 12.52 -6.76 -19.52
C LEU A 317 11.16 -6.15 -19.15
N CYS A 318 10.86 -4.88 -19.44
CA CYS A 318 9.58 -4.23 -19.09
C CYS A 318 8.66 -3.86 -20.30
N LEU A 319 8.92 -4.38 -21.51
CA LEU A 319 8.27 -3.96 -22.76
C LEU A 319 6.75 -4.18 -22.85
N LEU A 320 6.15 -5.20 -22.21
CA LEU A 320 4.69 -5.41 -22.32
C LEU A 320 3.85 -4.35 -21.62
N ARG A 321 4.45 -3.63 -20.68
CA ARG A 321 3.82 -2.52 -19.96
C ARG A 321 3.52 -1.31 -20.86
N ILE A 322 4.14 -1.26 -22.05
CA ILE A 322 4.16 -0.11 -22.96
C ILE A 322 3.13 -0.23 -24.10
N ASP A 323 2.49 -1.39 -24.27
CA ASP A 323 1.57 -1.63 -25.38
C ASP A 323 0.28 -0.79 -25.26
N THR A 324 0.06 0.10 -26.24
CA THR A 324 -0.99 1.13 -26.23
C THR A 324 -2.31 0.71 -26.89
N THR A 325 -2.45 -0.54 -27.36
CA THR A 325 -3.71 -0.95 -28.02
C THR A 325 -4.89 -0.86 -27.07
N ARG A 326 -6.00 -0.30 -27.53
CA ARG A 326 -7.25 -0.19 -26.75
C ARG A 326 -7.82 -1.57 -26.39
N VAL A 327 -8.47 -1.64 -25.23
CA VAL A 327 -9.18 -2.84 -24.77
C VAL A 327 -10.46 -3.03 -25.59
N ILE A 328 -10.70 -4.25 -26.05
CA ILE A 328 -11.91 -4.61 -26.79
C ILE A 328 -13.06 -4.82 -25.80
N ASN A 329 -14.09 -3.98 -25.87
CA ASN A 329 -15.27 -4.01 -24.99
C ASN A 329 -16.52 -4.60 -25.66
N ASN A 330 -16.36 -5.58 -26.55
CA ASN A 330 -17.49 -6.18 -27.28
C ASN A 330 -17.86 -7.56 -26.68
N PHE A 331 -19.16 -7.78 -26.44
CA PHE A 331 -19.69 -9.08 -26.02
C PHE A 331 -19.51 -10.16 -27.10
N ASP A 332 -19.67 -9.80 -28.38
CA ASP A 332 -19.59 -10.75 -29.51
C ASP A 332 -18.21 -11.36 -29.68
N TYR A 333 -17.18 -10.64 -29.22
CA TYR A 333 -15.82 -11.15 -29.16
C TYR A 333 -15.74 -12.44 -28.33
N PHE A 334 -16.41 -12.45 -27.17
CA PHE A 334 -16.41 -13.59 -26.25
C PHE A 334 -17.27 -14.75 -26.73
N ALA A 335 -18.29 -14.50 -27.57
CA ALA A 335 -19.04 -15.57 -28.21
C ALA A 335 -18.14 -16.49 -29.06
N LYS A 336 -17.11 -15.92 -29.72
CA LYS A 336 -16.12 -16.68 -30.51
C LYS A 336 -14.95 -17.23 -29.70
N TYR A 337 -14.51 -16.51 -28.66
CA TYR A 337 -13.29 -16.84 -27.91
C TYR A 337 -13.52 -17.78 -26.69
N ARG A 338 -14.78 -18.01 -26.27
CA ARG A 338 -15.10 -18.73 -25.04
C ARG A 338 -14.50 -20.14 -24.99
N LYS A 339 -13.78 -20.46 -23.91
CA LYS A 339 -13.25 -21.81 -23.66
C LYS A 339 -14.23 -22.77 -22.99
N PHE A 340 -15.29 -22.22 -22.38
CA PHE A 340 -16.36 -22.98 -21.71
C PHE A 340 -17.72 -22.41 -22.12
N PRO A 341 -18.75 -23.21 -22.40
CA PRO A 341 -20.09 -22.67 -22.66
C PRO A 341 -20.66 -21.96 -21.43
N LEU A 342 -21.52 -20.96 -21.66
CA LEU A 342 -22.28 -20.32 -20.58
C LEU A 342 -23.21 -21.35 -19.95
N ARG A 343 -23.41 -21.23 -18.64
CA ARG A 343 -24.43 -22.02 -17.93
C ARG A 343 -25.79 -21.35 -18.11
N LYS A 344 -26.89 -22.11 -18.02
CA LYS A 344 -28.26 -21.58 -18.04
C LYS A 344 -28.47 -20.38 -17.10
N ALA A 345 -27.93 -20.46 -15.88
CA ALA A 345 -28.01 -19.34 -14.92
C ALA A 345 -27.24 -18.09 -15.37
N GLU A 346 -26.13 -18.25 -16.08
CA GLU A 346 -25.31 -17.17 -16.61
C GLU A 346 -25.96 -16.54 -17.85
N GLU A 347 -26.61 -17.35 -18.69
CA GLU A 347 -27.42 -16.90 -19.84
C GLU A 347 -28.58 -16.01 -19.39
N ASN A 348 -29.28 -16.40 -18.31
CA ASN A 348 -30.34 -15.58 -17.73
C ASN A 348 -29.83 -14.21 -17.26
N ILE A 349 -28.64 -14.13 -16.66
CA ILE A 349 -28.03 -12.86 -16.25
C ILE A 349 -27.78 -11.96 -17.47
N VAL A 350 -27.29 -12.52 -18.58
CA VAL A 350 -27.04 -11.78 -19.82
C VAL A 350 -28.35 -11.30 -20.45
N GLN A 351 -29.39 -12.14 -20.49
CA GLN A 351 -30.71 -11.77 -21.02
C GLN A 351 -31.34 -10.63 -20.21
N LEU A 352 -31.33 -10.73 -18.88
CA LEU A 352 -31.81 -9.67 -18.00
C LEU A 352 -31.03 -8.36 -18.18
N TYR A 353 -29.73 -8.45 -18.42
CA TYR A 353 -28.89 -7.29 -18.72
C TYR A 353 -29.28 -6.63 -20.04
N LYS A 354 -29.46 -7.42 -21.11
CA LYS A 354 -29.90 -6.91 -22.43
C LYS A 354 -31.26 -6.22 -22.35
N GLN A 355 -32.24 -6.86 -21.73
CA GLN A 355 -33.58 -6.28 -21.52
C GLN A 355 -33.51 -4.95 -20.78
N LYS A 356 -32.74 -4.87 -19.68
CA LYS A 356 -32.56 -3.61 -18.93
C LYS A 356 -31.89 -2.52 -19.76
N HIS A 357 -30.93 -2.88 -20.60
CA HIS A 357 -30.22 -1.93 -21.44
C HIS A 357 -31.08 -1.42 -22.59
N GLU A 358 -31.90 -2.28 -23.19
CA GLU A 358 -32.90 -1.94 -24.20
C GLU A 358 -33.94 -0.99 -23.60
N SER A 359 -34.58 -1.34 -22.46
CA SER A 359 -35.55 -0.47 -21.80
C SER A 359 -34.97 0.88 -21.34
N GLN A 360 -33.69 0.94 -20.94
CA GLN A 360 -33.04 2.21 -20.62
C GLN A 360 -32.82 3.07 -21.86
N THR A 361 -32.41 2.45 -22.98
CA THR A 361 -32.22 3.15 -24.25
C THR A 361 -33.54 3.72 -24.75
N ASP A 362 -34.62 2.95 -24.65
CA ASP A 362 -35.97 3.38 -25.02
C ASP A 362 -36.47 4.51 -24.12
N SER A 363 -36.25 4.43 -22.79
CA SER A 363 -36.61 5.51 -21.85
C SER A 363 -35.83 6.80 -22.06
N ILE A 364 -34.55 6.72 -22.44
CA ILE A 364 -33.72 7.90 -22.76
C ILE A 364 -34.16 8.49 -24.09
N ALA A 365 -34.47 7.65 -25.09
CA ALA A 365 -35.01 8.11 -26.37
C ALA A 365 -36.37 8.79 -26.18
N LEU A 366 -37.24 8.26 -25.30
CA LEU A 366 -38.51 8.89 -24.93
C LEU A 366 -38.32 10.21 -24.17
N GLN A 367 -37.38 10.29 -23.21
CA GLN A 367 -37.07 11.54 -22.51
C GLN A 367 -36.46 12.59 -23.43
N GLN A 368 -35.60 12.20 -24.37
CA GLN A 368 -35.05 13.11 -25.38
C GLN A 368 -36.11 13.53 -26.41
N ALA A 369 -37.06 12.66 -26.72
CA ALA A 369 -38.22 12.99 -27.55
C ALA A 369 -39.17 13.94 -26.82
N ASP A 370 -39.43 13.74 -25.53
CA ASP A 370 -40.25 14.63 -24.69
C ASP A 370 -39.55 15.99 -24.46
N GLU A 371 -38.23 16.03 -24.25
CA GLU A 371 -37.46 17.29 -24.19
C GLU A 371 -37.43 18.00 -25.55
N ALA A 372 -37.35 17.25 -26.66
CA ALA A 372 -37.48 17.82 -28.00
C ALA A 372 -38.90 18.34 -28.27
N LEU A 373 -39.92 17.68 -27.74
CA LEU A 373 -41.32 18.08 -27.86
C LEU A 373 -41.65 19.27 -26.97
N SER A 374 -41.08 19.36 -25.75
CA SER A 374 -41.21 20.50 -24.85
C SER A 374 -40.50 21.75 -25.38
N ASN A 375 -39.33 21.57 -25.99
CA ASN A 375 -38.61 22.66 -26.66
C ASN A 375 -39.30 23.10 -27.95
N ALA A 376 -40.08 22.22 -28.58
CA ALA A 376 -40.92 22.56 -29.73
C ALA A 376 -42.23 23.24 -29.31
N SER A 377 -42.83 22.86 -28.18
CA SER A 377 -44.06 23.48 -27.66
C SER A 377 -43.84 24.81 -26.93
N GLU A 378 -42.62 25.11 -26.44
CA GLU A 378 -42.25 26.45 -25.96
C GLU A 378 -42.19 27.52 -27.08
N VAL A 379 -42.24 27.13 -28.35
CA VAL A 379 -42.28 28.05 -29.50
C VAL A 379 -43.71 28.42 -29.93
N ASP A 380 -44.73 27.63 -29.56
CA ASP A 380 -46.08 27.73 -30.14
C ASP A 380 -47.22 28.04 -29.15
N SER A 381 -46.94 28.43 -27.89
CA SER A 381 -47.98 28.87 -26.95
C SER A 381 -47.75 30.28 -26.40
N GLN A 382 -47.83 31.27 -27.29
CA GLN A 382 -48.31 32.63 -26.95
C GLN A 382 -49.60 32.88 -27.72
N THR A 383 -50.74 32.40 -27.23
CA THR A 383 -52.04 33.13 -27.32
C THR A 383 -53.16 32.39 -26.58
N SER A 384 -54.04 33.22 -26.00
CA SER A 384 -55.40 33.01 -25.49
C SER A 384 -55.63 32.34 -24.12
N GLU A 385 -55.90 33.22 -23.15
CA GLU A 385 -56.68 33.01 -21.93
C GLU A 385 -58.16 32.66 -22.24
N THR A 386 -58.79 31.84 -21.40
CA THR A 386 -60.10 32.10 -20.75
C THR A 386 -60.43 31.02 -19.70
N ASP A 387 -61.11 31.47 -18.64
CA ASP A 387 -61.50 30.78 -17.41
C ASP A 387 -62.56 29.66 -17.56
N ASP A 388 -62.55 28.64 -16.68
CA ASP A 388 -63.52 28.47 -15.56
C ASP A 388 -63.68 27.00 -15.05
N PHE A 389 -63.79 26.90 -13.72
CA PHE A 389 -64.53 25.95 -12.87
C PHE A 389 -64.15 24.46 -12.60
N ASP A 390 -64.20 24.17 -11.28
CA ASP A 390 -64.08 22.90 -10.55
C ASP A 390 -65.10 21.80 -10.93
N LEU A 391 -64.71 20.53 -10.76
CA LEU A 391 -65.53 19.49 -10.09
C LEU A 391 -64.74 18.18 -9.87
N ALA A 392 -64.89 17.65 -8.66
CA ALA A 392 -64.41 16.34 -8.24
C ALA A 392 -65.33 15.20 -8.72
N SER A 393 -64.76 14.01 -9.01
CA SER A 393 -65.29 12.71 -8.55
C SER A 393 -64.50 11.53 -9.13
N ASP A 394 -64.04 10.66 -8.22
CA ASP A 394 -64.12 9.19 -8.23
C ASP A 394 -63.98 8.37 -9.52
N GLY A 395 -63.18 7.31 -9.38
CA GLY A 395 -63.55 5.98 -9.88
C GLY A 395 -62.51 5.28 -10.76
N LEU A 396 -61.68 4.41 -10.16
CA LEU A 396 -61.74 2.95 -10.32
C LEU A 396 -60.35 2.34 -10.04
N GLU A 397 -60.16 1.90 -8.80
CA GLU A 397 -59.34 0.73 -8.50
C GLU A 397 -60.15 -0.52 -8.90
N ASP A 398 -59.54 -1.40 -9.69
CA ASP A 398 -59.47 -2.84 -9.44
C ASP A 398 -59.09 -3.57 -10.73
N ALA A 399 -57.95 -4.26 -10.72
CA ALA A 399 -57.87 -5.68 -11.11
C ALA A 399 -56.42 -6.21 -11.05
N LEU A 400 -56.28 -7.29 -10.26
CA LEU A 400 -55.28 -8.36 -10.34
C LEU A 400 -54.01 -8.24 -9.48
N GLU A 401 -54.22 -8.47 -8.19
CA GLU A 401 -53.22 -9.02 -7.27
C GLU A 401 -52.64 -10.35 -7.79
N LEU A 402 -51.37 -10.33 -8.19
CA LEU A 402 -50.50 -11.51 -8.20
C LEU A 402 -49.57 -11.42 -6.99
N LYS A 403 -49.79 -12.31 -6.01
CA LYS A 403 -48.98 -12.50 -4.81
C LYS A 403 -47.49 -12.59 -5.15
N ASN A 404 -46.76 -11.50 -4.96
CA ASN A 404 -45.31 -11.51 -4.81
C ASN A 404 -44.96 -11.37 -3.33
N ASP A 405 -44.09 -12.26 -2.86
CA ASP A 405 -43.54 -12.28 -1.52
C ASP A 405 -43.15 -10.88 -1.04
N LYS A 406 -43.60 -10.53 0.18
CA LYS A 406 -43.31 -9.26 0.86
C LYS A 406 -41.81 -8.98 0.89
N GLN A 407 -41.32 -8.24 -0.10
CA GLN A 407 -40.13 -7.41 0.05
C GLN A 407 -40.49 -6.32 1.05
N ASP A 408 -39.92 -6.41 2.25
CA ASP A 408 -40.03 -5.42 3.32
C ASP A 408 -39.47 -4.07 2.82
N ASN A 409 -40.32 -3.28 2.15
CA ASN A 409 -40.04 -1.95 1.61
C ASN A 409 -40.14 -0.88 2.71
N ARG A 410 -39.56 -1.14 3.89
CA ARG A 410 -39.24 -0.05 4.82
C ARG A 410 -37.99 0.63 4.29
N HIS A 411 -38.17 1.69 3.50
CA HIS A 411 -37.08 2.60 3.21
C HIS A 411 -36.58 3.18 4.55
N PRO A 412 -35.36 2.86 5.03
CA PRO A 412 -34.83 3.54 6.20
C PRO A 412 -34.75 5.03 5.87
N LYS A 413 -35.31 5.87 6.76
CA LYS A 413 -35.33 7.34 6.63
C LYS A 413 -33.99 7.83 6.08
N ARG A 414 -34.02 8.37 4.85
CA ARG A 414 -32.84 8.90 4.17
C ARG A 414 -32.45 10.21 4.85
N TRP A 415 -31.29 10.28 5.49
CA TRP A 415 -30.79 11.52 6.13
C TRP A 415 -30.38 12.60 5.09
N PHE A 416 -30.14 12.20 3.84
CA PHE A 416 -29.82 13.05 2.69
C PHE A 416 -30.36 12.39 1.40
N GLY A 417 -30.66 13.17 0.36
CA GLY A 417 -31.02 12.65 -0.97
C GLY A 417 -29.91 11.82 -1.63
N GLU A 418 -30.25 10.91 -2.54
CA GLU A 418 -29.27 9.99 -3.15
C GLU A 418 -28.18 10.71 -3.96
N ARG A 419 -28.52 11.83 -4.61
CA ARG A 419 -27.58 12.70 -5.32
C ARG A 419 -26.62 13.40 -4.35
N THR A 420 -27.10 13.97 -3.24
CA THR A 420 -26.25 14.67 -2.27
C THR A 420 -25.34 13.72 -1.49
N GLN A 421 -25.81 12.52 -1.14
CA GLN A 421 -24.95 11.48 -0.54
C GLN A 421 -23.85 11.02 -1.51
N THR A 422 -24.19 10.85 -2.79
CA THR A 422 -23.22 10.47 -3.82
C THR A 422 -22.18 11.59 -4.03
N LEU A 423 -22.61 12.85 -3.99
CA LEU A 423 -21.70 14.00 -4.11
C LEU A 423 -20.77 14.14 -2.90
N LEU A 424 -21.29 14.05 -1.68
CA LEU A 424 -20.55 14.29 -0.44
C LEU A 424 -19.66 13.12 -0.02
N LEU A 425 -20.08 11.88 -0.27
CA LEU A 425 -19.47 10.70 0.35
C LEU A 425 -18.83 9.72 -0.65
N SER A 426 -18.99 9.91 -1.97
CA SER A 426 -18.35 9.04 -2.97
C SER A 426 -17.27 9.77 -3.75
N SER A 427 -16.19 9.05 -4.12
CA SER A 427 -15.18 9.62 -5.00
C SER A 427 -15.77 9.79 -6.41
N ASN A 428 -15.91 11.02 -6.87
CA ASN A 428 -16.44 11.30 -8.18
C ASN A 428 -15.29 11.50 -9.16
N HIS A 429 -15.31 10.73 -10.24
CA HIS A 429 -14.37 10.86 -11.35
C HIS A 429 -15.07 11.62 -12.46
N PHE A 430 -14.71 12.88 -12.64
CA PHE A 430 -15.18 13.67 -13.76
C PHE A 430 -14.13 13.61 -14.87
N LYS A 431 -14.47 12.94 -15.97
CA LYS A 431 -13.71 13.04 -17.22
C LYS A 431 -14.18 14.31 -17.91
N LEU A 432 -13.43 15.40 -17.76
CA LEU A 432 -13.75 16.67 -18.43
C LEU A 432 -13.35 16.63 -19.92
N SER A 433 -12.33 15.84 -20.25
CA SER A 433 -11.89 15.53 -21.62
C SER A 433 -11.16 14.19 -21.62
N ASP A 434 -10.78 13.66 -22.80
CA ASP A 434 -9.93 12.47 -22.92
C ASP A 434 -8.59 12.60 -22.15
N HIS A 435 -8.15 13.83 -21.86
CA HIS A 435 -6.84 14.15 -21.29
C HIS A 435 -6.88 14.67 -19.85
N SER A 436 -8.06 14.99 -19.30
CA SER A 436 -8.19 15.58 -17.97
C SER A 436 -9.13 14.77 -17.09
N ARG A 437 -8.62 14.28 -15.96
CA ARG A 437 -9.41 13.52 -14.98
C ARG A 437 -9.39 14.25 -13.65
N ILE A 438 -10.56 14.71 -13.22
CA ILE A 438 -10.72 15.27 -11.89
C ILE A 438 -11.22 14.15 -10.98
N LYS A 439 -10.44 13.78 -9.96
CA LYS A 439 -10.86 12.86 -8.91
C LYS A 439 -11.24 13.70 -7.70
N LEU A 440 -12.51 14.11 -7.61
CA LEU A 440 -13.02 14.71 -6.38
C LEU A 440 -13.20 13.59 -5.36
N PRO A 441 -12.43 13.57 -4.27
CA PRO A 441 -12.62 12.59 -3.22
C PRO A 441 -13.89 12.93 -2.42
N PRO A 442 -14.38 11.98 -1.61
CA PRO A 442 -15.45 12.25 -0.67
C PRO A 442 -15.04 13.41 0.25
N ILE A 443 -15.97 14.33 0.51
CA ILE A 443 -15.76 15.48 1.41
C ILE A 443 -15.50 14.99 2.85
N ILE A 444 -16.06 13.83 3.23
CA ILE A 444 -15.80 13.16 4.52
C ILE A 444 -15.57 11.66 4.26
N THR A 445 -14.33 11.19 4.39
CA THR A 445 -14.01 9.75 4.36
C THR A 445 -13.56 9.30 5.75
N PRO A 446 -13.99 8.13 6.26
CA PRO A 446 -13.54 7.61 7.57
C PRO A 446 -12.01 7.46 7.70
N SER A 447 -11.27 7.32 6.59
CA SER A 447 -9.80 7.30 6.57
C SER A 447 -9.14 8.65 6.89
N MET A 448 -9.92 9.73 6.96
CA MET A 448 -9.45 11.08 7.28
C MET A 448 -9.27 11.31 8.79
N VAL A 449 -9.65 10.33 9.63
CA VAL A 449 -9.63 10.42 11.09
C VAL A 449 -8.45 9.64 11.66
N GLY A 450 -7.59 10.34 12.41
CA GLY A 450 -6.51 9.75 13.18
C GLY A 450 -6.57 10.20 14.64
N TRP A 451 -6.24 9.30 15.56
CA TRP A 451 -6.10 9.63 16.97
C TRP A 451 -4.73 9.22 17.52
N SER A 452 -4.12 10.10 18.31
CA SER A 452 -2.92 9.80 19.08
C SER A 452 -2.94 10.54 20.42
N ARG A 453 -2.22 10.04 21.43
CA ARG A 453 -2.09 10.74 22.72
C ARG A 453 -1.56 12.17 22.56
N THR A 454 -0.54 12.36 21.74
CA THR A 454 0.13 13.66 21.55
C THR A 454 -0.73 14.62 20.72
N LYS A 455 -1.30 14.18 19.58
CA LYS A 455 -2.05 15.03 18.64
C LYS A 455 -3.56 15.11 18.91
N GLY A 456 -4.11 14.20 19.71
CA GLY A 456 -5.55 14.05 19.90
C GLY A 456 -6.25 13.57 18.63
N PHE A 457 -7.55 13.89 18.51
CA PHE A 457 -8.29 13.68 17.28
C PHE A 457 -7.85 14.68 16.21
N SER A 458 -7.62 14.18 15.00
CA SER A 458 -7.27 14.96 13.82
C SER A 458 -8.14 14.55 12.64
N LEU A 459 -8.56 15.52 11.84
CA LEU A 459 -9.35 15.32 10.63
C LEU A 459 -8.64 15.99 9.46
N LYS A 460 -8.40 15.28 8.35
CA LYS A 460 -7.74 15.82 7.15
C LYS A 460 -8.50 15.49 5.86
N ALA A 461 -8.98 16.51 5.15
CA ALA A 461 -9.54 16.39 3.81
C ALA A 461 -8.47 16.74 2.75
N ARG A 462 -8.48 16.06 1.61
CA ARG A 462 -7.56 16.29 0.48
C ARG A 462 -8.34 16.15 -0.80
N ALA A 463 -8.27 17.09 -1.75
CA ALA A 463 -8.76 16.93 -3.13
C ALA A 463 -7.61 16.55 -4.08
N ARG A 464 -7.89 15.91 -5.22
CA ARG A 464 -6.87 15.51 -6.20
C ARG A 464 -7.32 15.81 -7.64
N TRP A 465 -6.51 16.57 -8.35
CA TRP A 465 -6.69 16.86 -9.76
C TRP A 465 -5.45 16.43 -10.54
N ASP A 466 -5.64 15.47 -11.47
CA ASP A 466 -4.60 14.94 -12.32
C ASP A 466 -4.86 15.32 -13.79
N LEU A 467 -3.88 15.96 -14.44
CA LEU A 467 -3.93 16.30 -15.85
C LEU A 467 -2.93 15.44 -16.62
N PHE A 468 -3.43 14.67 -17.58
CA PHE A 468 -2.65 13.76 -18.42
C PHE A 468 -2.38 14.41 -19.78
N THR A 469 -1.40 13.88 -20.52
CA THR A 469 -1.11 14.32 -21.90
C THR A 469 -1.27 13.17 -22.86
N HIS A 470 -1.33 13.49 -24.15
CA HIS A 470 -1.46 12.52 -25.24
C HIS A 470 -0.37 11.43 -25.24
N PHE A 471 0.81 11.72 -24.67
CA PHE A 471 1.96 10.81 -24.68
C PHE A 471 2.03 9.82 -23.51
N SER A 472 1.26 10.00 -22.44
CA SER A 472 1.27 9.09 -21.29
C SER A 472 -0.08 9.08 -20.57
N THR A 473 -0.69 7.90 -20.52
CA THR A 473 -1.91 7.60 -19.76
C THR A 473 -1.62 7.09 -18.35
N THR A 474 -0.35 6.79 -18.05
CA THR A 474 0.10 6.17 -16.79
C THR A 474 0.53 7.22 -15.75
N LEU A 475 1.12 8.34 -16.17
CA LEU A 475 1.62 9.37 -15.27
C LEU A 475 1.08 10.76 -15.62
N PRO A 476 0.46 11.48 -14.66
CA PRO A 476 -0.04 12.81 -14.91
C PRO A 476 1.12 13.80 -15.10
N ARG A 477 0.95 14.72 -16.05
CA ARG A 477 1.88 15.84 -16.28
C ARG A 477 1.76 16.88 -15.17
N MET A 478 0.55 17.09 -14.65
CA MET A 478 0.29 17.97 -13.53
C MET A 478 -0.56 17.25 -12.49
N GLU A 479 -0.13 17.32 -11.24
CA GLU A 479 -0.85 16.80 -10.08
C GLU A 479 -1.04 17.94 -9.08
N PHE A 480 -2.30 18.25 -8.78
CA PHE A 480 -2.69 19.29 -7.83
C PHE A 480 -3.50 18.65 -6.71
N THR A 481 -2.97 18.66 -5.49
CA THR A 481 -3.55 17.91 -4.37
C THR A 481 -3.79 18.74 -3.10
N PRO A 482 -4.64 19.79 -3.16
CA PRO A 482 -4.88 20.65 -2.01
C PRO A 482 -5.46 19.87 -0.84
N SER A 483 -4.98 20.17 0.37
CA SER A 483 -5.45 19.54 1.60
C SER A 483 -5.65 20.53 2.73
N ILE A 484 -6.65 20.26 3.56
CA ILE A 484 -7.00 21.02 4.75
C ILE A 484 -7.23 20.04 5.90
N GLY A 485 -6.69 20.36 7.07
CA GLY A 485 -6.83 19.54 8.26
C GLY A 485 -7.05 20.38 9.50
N TYR A 486 -7.72 19.78 10.48
CA TYR A 486 -7.97 20.38 11.78
C TYR A 486 -7.54 19.43 12.89
N SER A 487 -6.78 19.95 13.85
CA SER A 487 -6.47 19.24 15.08
C SER A 487 -7.33 19.74 16.23
N PHE A 488 -8.09 18.83 16.84
CA PHE A 488 -9.01 19.17 17.92
C PHE A 488 -8.27 19.47 19.24
N LYS A 489 -7.14 18.80 19.51
CA LYS A 489 -6.38 19.02 20.74
C LYS A 489 -5.58 20.32 20.70
N GLN A 490 -4.98 20.64 19.55
CA GLN A 490 -4.24 21.89 19.37
C GLN A 490 -5.13 23.09 19.01
N LYS A 491 -6.38 22.86 18.58
CA LYS A 491 -7.28 23.89 18.03
C LYS A 491 -6.66 24.65 16.85
N GLN A 492 -5.96 23.93 15.97
CA GLN A 492 -5.20 24.50 14.85
C GLN A 492 -5.71 23.97 13.51
N ILE A 493 -5.80 24.88 12.52
CA ILE A 493 -6.12 24.57 11.13
C ILE A 493 -4.82 24.53 10.34
N TYR A 494 -4.59 23.44 9.63
CA TYR A 494 -3.48 23.24 8.70
C TYR A 494 -4.01 23.20 7.28
N TRP A 495 -3.28 23.81 6.36
CA TRP A 495 -3.61 23.77 4.95
C TRP A 495 -2.34 23.65 4.12
N GLU A 496 -2.45 22.98 2.99
CA GLU A 496 -1.34 22.72 2.06
C GLU A 496 -1.89 22.68 0.65
N VAL A 497 -1.22 23.35 -0.28
CA VAL A 497 -1.61 23.48 -1.69
C VAL A 497 -0.42 23.06 -2.55
N PRO A 498 -0.20 21.74 -2.70
CA PRO A 498 0.89 21.21 -3.50
C PRO A 498 0.49 21.13 -4.97
N LEU A 499 1.38 21.62 -5.83
CA LEU A 499 1.34 21.56 -7.28
C LEU A 499 2.62 20.89 -7.77
N LEU A 500 2.49 19.77 -8.48
CA LEU A 500 3.61 19.05 -9.08
C LEU A 500 3.44 19.07 -10.60
N VAL A 501 4.43 19.61 -11.32
CA VAL A 501 4.47 19.67 -12.78
C VAL A 501 5.68 18.91 -13.29
N ARG A 502 5.46 17.97 -14.22
CA ARG A 502 6.53 17.23 -14.91
C ARG A 502 6.80 17.89 -16.26
N PHE A 503 8.05 18.28 -16.53
CA PHE A 503 8.39 19.03 -17.75
C PHE A 503 9.46 18.35 -18.62
N SER A 504 10.31 17.48 -18.07
CA SER A 504 11.34 16.77 -18.84
C SER A 504 11.24 15.27 -18.68
N HIS A 505 10.87 14.56 -19.75
CA HIS A 505 10.78 13.10 -19.73
C HIS A 505 12.17 12.46 -19.60
N ARG A 506 13.20 12.97 -20.28
CA ARG A 506 14.54 12.35 -20.29
C ARG A 506 15.24 12.35 -18.93
N TYR A 507 15.14 13.46 -18.21
CA TYR A 507 15.83 13.67 -16.92
C TYR A 507 14.89 13.58 -15.72
N ASP A 508 13.68 13.04 -15.90
CA ASP A 508 12.62 13.03 -14.88
C ASP A 508 12.49 14.37 -14.13
N GLY A 509 12.37 15.45 -14.92
CA GLY A 509 12.30 16.81 -14.42
C GLY A 509 10.96 17.08 -13.75
N ILE A 510 11.00 17.40 -12.46
CA ILE A 510 9.83 17.68 -11.63
C ILE A 510 9.97 19.09 -11.04
N PHE A 511 8.99 19.93 -11.30
CA PHE A 511 8.80 21.20 -10.61
C PHE A 511 7.73 21.01 -9.54
N SER A 512 8.07 21.26 -8.28
CA SER A 512 7.12 21.23 -7.18
C SER A 512 6.99 22.60 -6.54
N PHE A 513 5.76 23.08 -6.48
CA PHE A 513 5.35 24.26 -5.75
C PHE A 513 4.46 23.83 -4.60
N ASN A 514 4.76 24.27 -3.38
CA ASN A 514 3.97 23.95 -2.21
C ASN A 514 3.76 25.20 -1.36
N ALA A 515 2.51 25.61 -1.19
CA ALA A 515 2.14 26.66 -0.23
C ALA A 515 1.40 26.02 0.95
N GLY A 516 1.82 26.32 2.17
CA GLY A 516 1.18 25.75 3.35
C GLY A 516 1.33 26.61 4.58
N GLY A 517 0.59 26.27 5.63
CA GLY A 517 0.65 26.99 6.89
C GLY A 517 -0.18 26.37 7.99
N GLY A 518 -0.13 27.01 9.17
CA GLY A 518 -0.91 26.62 10.35
C GLY A 518 -0.08 26.09 11.51
N ALA A 519 1.22 25.91 11.34
CA ALA A 519 2.12 25.55 12.43
C ALA A 519 2.38 26.77 13.34
N HIS A 520 2.36 26.53 14.65
CA HIS A 520 2.72 27.51 15.67
C HIS A 520 4.17 27.27 16.09
N MET A 521 4.98 28.32 16.06
CA MET A 521 6.41 28.25 16.37
C MET A 521 6.86 29.46 17.18
N TYR A 522 7.82 29.26 18.06
CA TYR A 522 8.51 30.33 18.78
C TYR A 522 9.88 30.63 18.14
N ASN A 523 10.40 31.84 18.37
CA ASN A 523 11.70 32.25 17.87
C ASN A 523 12.84 31.78 18.80
N SER A 524 14.06 31.77 18.28
CA SER A 524 15.26 31.34 19.02
C SER A 524 15.58 32.23 20.22
N ARG A 525 15.18 33.51 20.18
CA ARG A 525 15.36 34.43 21.31
C ARG A 525 14.64 33.96 22.56
N GLN A 526 13.34 33.65 22.44
CA GLN A 526 12.56 33.09 23.54
C GLN A 526 13.11 31.73 23.98
N ALA A 527 13.57 30.91 23.03
CA ALA A 527 14.19 29.62 23.35
C ALA A 527 15.49 29.79 24.16
N ASP A 528 16.34 30.75 23.80
CA ASP A 528 17.61 31.02 24.48
C ASP A 528 17.38 31.64 25.87
N GLU A 529 16.40 32.53 26.02
CA GLU A 529 15.99 33.07 27.32
C GLU A 529 15.44 31.98 28.24
N LEU A 530 14.59 31.09 27.73
CA LEU A 530 14.14 29.92 28.46
C LEU A 530 15.34 29.06 28.86
N ARG A 531 16.28 28.77 27.95
CA ARG A 531 17.45 27.95 28.27
C ARG A 531 18.28 28.53 29.40
N HIS A 532 18.52 29.84 29.42
CA HIS A 532 19.22 30.48 30.54
C HIS A 532 18.47 30.32 31.86
N LYS A 533 17.14 30.35 31.85
CA LYS A 533 16.33 30.04 33.04
C LYS A 533 16.36 28.56 33.45
N LEU A 534 16.67 27.67 32.50
CA LEU A 534 16.78 26.22 32.70
C LEU A 534 18.21 25.76 33.03
N GLU A 535 19.22 26.64 32.94
CA GLU A 535 20.61 26.32 33.27
C GLU A 535 20.71 25.91 34.75
N GLY A 536 21.08 24.64 35.00
CA GLY A 536 21.20 24.04 36.34
C GLY A 536 20.04 23.14 36.77
N ILE A 537 19.00 22.97 35.94
CA ILE A 537 17.85 22.10 36.23
C ILE A 537 17.96 20.82 35.39
N GLU A 538 18.27 19.70 36.02
CA GLU A 538 18.47 18.41 35.34
C GLU A 538 17.21 17.52 35.30
N LYS A 539 16.16 17.85 36.07
CA LYS A 539 14.93 17.03 36.18
C LYS A 539 13.93 17.33 35.05
N TYR A 540 13.51 16.30 34.30
CA TYR A 540 12.65 16.44 33.12
C TYR A 540 11.26 17.01 33.46
N ASP A 541 10.65 16.58 34.57
CA ASP A 541 9.35 17.10 35.00
C ASP A 541 9.39 18.60 35.32
N SER A 542 10.49 19.07 35.91
CA SER A 542 10.71 20.50 36.16
C SER A 542 10.94 21.27 34.85
N LEU A 543 11.61 20.67 33.86
CA LEU A 543 11.75 21.25 32.52
C LEU A 543 10.37 21.41 31.87
N LEU A 544 9.55 20.36 31.82
CA LEU A 544 8.21 20.43 31.23
C LEU A 544 7.34 21.48 31.93
N HIS A 545 7.34 21.52 33.26
CA HIS A 545 6.57 22.50 34.03
C HIS A 545 6.98 23.94 33.71
N ILE A 546 8.29 24.23 33.62
CA ILE A 546 8.81 25.56 33.30
C ILE A 546 8.51 25.93 31.84
N ILE A 547 8.68 25.00 30.90
CA ILE A 547 8.38 25.20 29.48
C ILE A 547 6.87 25.44 29.28
N ASP A 548 6.01 24.76 30.04
CA ASP A 548 4.56 24.93 29.99
C ASP A 548 4.11 26.25 30.63
N HIS A 549 4.81 26.75 31.66
CA HIS A 549 4.49 28.01 32.35
C HIS A 549 5.21 29.25 31.82
N TYR A 550 6.24 29.12 30.97
CA TYR A 550 6.99 30.27 30.44
C TYR A 550 6.14 31.22 29.59
N GLY A 551 5.03 30.73 29.01
CA GLY A 551 4.10 31.55 28.23
C GLY A 551 4.70 32.04 26.90
N PHE A 552 5.06 31.10 26.02
CA PHE A 552 5.61 31.44 24.71
C PHE A 552 4.66 32.29 23.87
N HIS A 553 5.21 33.34 23.28
CA HIS A 553 4.55 34.14 22.24
C HIS A 553 4.75 33.44 20.90
N ASP A 554 3.77 32.63 20.52
CA ASP A 554 3.79 31.83 19.29
C ASP A 554 3.54 32.68 18.04
N TYR A 555 4.25 32.34 16.97
CA TYR A 555 4.09 32.88 15.64
C TYR A 555 3.43 31.82 14.75
N ARG A 556 2.44 32.26 13.96
CA ARG A 556 1.82 31.44 12.93
C ARG A 556 2.66 31.47 11.66
N ASP A 557 3.14 30.30 11.24
CA ASP A 557 3.94 30.14 10.02
C ASP A 557 3.04 29.93 8.78
N ALA A 558 3.36 30.69 7.73
CA ALA A 558 2.93 30.45 6.37
C ALA A 558 4.16 30.41 5.47
N HIS A 559 4.30 29.36 4.67
CA HIS A 559 5.46 29.13 3.83
C HIS A 559 5.09 28.82 2.39
N ILE A 560 6.01 29.16 1.51
CA ILE A 560 6.00 28.80 0.09
C ILE A 560 7.33 28.11 -0.20
N GLN A 561 7.27 26.87 -0.67
CA GLN A 561 8.42 26.08 -1.10
C GLN A 561 8.33 25.86 -2.61
N THR A 562 9.41 26.19 -3.31
CA THR A 562 9.54 26.00 -4.76
C THR A 562 10.80 25.20 -5.01
N ASP A 563 10.66 24.03 -5.64
CA ASP A 563 11.79 23.16 -5.95
C ASP A 563 11.72 22.70 -7.42
N ALA A 564 12.86 22.70 -8.07
CA ALA A 564 13.10 22.06 -9.36
C ALA A 564 14.04 20.87 -9.14
N SER A 565 13.53 19.67 -9.38
CA SER A 565 14.29 18.42 -9.29
C SER A 565 14.60 17.84 -10.67
N PHE A 566 15.79 17.28 -10.79
CA PHE A 566 16.26 16.59 -11.99
C PHE A 566 17.00 15.31 -11.59
N SER A 567 16.75 14.22 -12.32
CA SER A 567 17.49 12.97 -12.22
C SER A 567 18.42 12.81 -13.41
N LEU A 568 19.71 13.10 -13.20
CA LEU A 568 20.75 12.99 -14.23
C LEU A 568 21.09 11.52 -14.51
N LEU A 569 21.13 10.72 -13.45
CA LEU A 569 21.37 9.28 -13.47
C LEU A 569 20.27 8.59 -12.66
N PRO A 570 19.87 7.37 -13.03
CA PRO A 570 18.98 6.57 -12.19
C PRO A 570 19.55 6.46 -10.77
N GLY A 571 18.79 6.93 -9.78
CA GLY A 571 19.19 6.95 -8.38
C GLY A 571 19.97 8.19 -7.93
N LEU A 572 20.38 9.10 -8.82
CA LEU A 572 20.94 10.40 -8.43
C LEU A 572 19.97 11.51 -8.83
N ARG A 573 19.45 12.22 -7.83
CA ARG A 573 18.51 13.31 -7.98
C ARG A 573 19.06 14.57 -7.33
N PHE A 574 19.10 15.63 -8.12
CA PHE A 574 19.47 16.96 -7.68
C PHE A 574 18.22 17.82 -7.59
N THR A 575 18.07 18.55 -6.51
CA THR A 575 16.94 19.45 -6.28
C THR A 575 17.48 20.83 -5.91
N LEU A 576 17.10 21.83 -6.68
CA LEU A 576 17.38 23.23 -6.42
C LEU A 576 16.07 23.93 -6.10
N GLY A 577 16.04 24.72 -5.05
CA GLY A 577 14.81 25.40 -4.68
C GLY A 577 15.02 26.57 -3.75
N GLY A 578 13.90 27.09 -3.26
CA GLY A 578 13.87 28.13 -2.26
C GLY A 578 12.60 28.03 -1.42
N ARG A 579 12.72 28.41 -0.16
CA ARG A 579 11.61 28.48 0.79
C ARG A 579 11.45 29.90 1.29
N TYR A 580 10.26 30.45 1.12
CA TYR A 580 9.88 31.72 1.72
C TYR A 580 8.99 31.44 2.94
N HIS A 581 9.30 32.05 4.07
CA HIS A 581 8.46 32.02 5.26
C HIS A 581 7.96 33.43 5.58
N ARG A 582 6.70 33.51 5.99
CA ARG A 582 6.10 34.69 6.62
C ARG A 582 5.46 34.25 7.92
N ARG A 583 6.01 34.75 9.03
CA ARG A 583 5.62 34.39 10.40
C ARG A 583 5.00 35.60 11.07
N GLY A 584 3.73 35.50 11.46
CA GLY A 584 3.00 36.57 12.14
C GLY A 584 2.74 36.21 13.60
N LEU A 585 2.94 37.15 14.53
CA LEU A 585 2.64 36.93 15.94
C LEU A 585 1.13 36.77 16.15
N ILE A 586 0.71 35.77 16.95
CA ILE A 586 -0.71 35.47 17.17
C ILE A 586 -1.38 36.50 18.09
N GLU A 587 -0.74 36.79 19.22
CA GLU A 587 -1.25 37.73 20.23
C GLU A 587 -0.46 39.04 20.18
N TRP A 588 -0.79 39.90 19.20
CA TRP A 588 -0.18 41.22 19.09
C TRP A 588 -0.90 42.24 19.97
N ASN A 589 -0.25 42.67 21.06
CA ASN A 589 -0.72 43.67 22.00
C ASN A 589 0.32 44.79 22.19
N GLU A 590 -0.07 45.94 22.75
CA GLU A 590 0.85 47.05 23.07
C GLU A 590 1.98 46.63 24.02
N LEU A 591 1.71 45.68 24.92
CA LEU A 591 2.71 45.05 25.80
C LEU A 591 3.74 44.20 25.03
N ALA A 592 3.32 43.55 23.93
CA ALA A 592 4.22 42.79 23.07
C ALA A 592 5.16 43.74 22.30
N GLU A 593 4.66 44.89 21.88
CA GLU A 593 5.48 45.93 21.27
C GLU A 593 6.48 46.54 22.27
N ALA A 594 6.03 46.84 23.50
CA ALA A 594 6.87 47.37 24.57
C ALA A 594 7.99 46.40 25.00
N SER A 595 7.76 45.08 24.90
CA SER A 595 8.77 44.03 25.16
C SER A 595 9.75 43.80 24.00
N GLY A 596 9.64 44.58 22.91
CA GLY A 596 10.54 44.50 21.77
C GLY A 596 10.24 43.35 20.80
N MET A 597 9.04 42.76 20.88
CA MET A 597 8.57 41.75 19.94
C MET A 597 8.11 42.38 18.62
N LYS A 598 8.22 41.64 17.53
CA LYS A 598 7.89 42.14 16.18
C LYS A 598 6.67 41.44 15.65
N LYS A 599 5.79 42.19 15.00
CA LYS A 599 4.53 41.66 14.46
C LYS A 599 4.73 40.62 13.36
N HIS A 600 5.72 40.82 12.50
CA HIS A 600 5.98 39.93 11.36
C HIS A 600 7.47 39.69 11.14
N PHE A 601 7.82 38.45 10.84
CA PHE A 601 9.12 38.04 10.34
C PHE A 601 8.98 37.45 8.95
N SER A 602 9.90 37.79 8.05
CA SER A 602 9.98 37.15 6.73
C SER A 602 11.39 36.66 6.47
N SER A 603 11.52 35.47 5.88
CA SER A 603 12.81 34.91 5.51
C SER A 603 12.74 34.18 4.18
N LEU A 604 13.81 34.26 3.39
CA LEU A 604 13.96 33.51 2.15
C LEU A 604 15.20 32.63 2.25
N GLY A 605 14.99 31.32 2.14
CA GLY A 605 16.03 30.30 2.21
C GLY A 605 16.18 29.57 0.88
N PRO A 606 17.10 29.98 -0.02
CA PRO A 606 17.58 29.10 -1.08
C PRO A 606 18.10 27.79 -0.50
N ARG A 607 17.75 26.67 -1.15
CA ARG A 607 18.11 25.32 -0.74
C ARG A 607 18.62 24.48 -1.90
N VAL A 608 19.58 23.61 -1.59
CA VAL A 608 20.12 22.60 -2.49
C VAL A 608 20.00 21.25 -1.79
N GLN A 609 19.48 20.26 -2.49
CA GLN A 609 19.33 18.91 -1.98
C GLN A 609 19.84 17.89 -3.00
N ILE A 610 20.58 16.90 -2.49
CA ILE A 610 21.10 15.77 -3.25
C ILE A 610 20.50 14.50 -2.64
N GLU A 611 19.88 13.69 -3.47
CA GLU A 611 19.42 12.36 -3.14
C GLU A 611 20.19 11.35 -3.99
N TRP A 612 20.86 10.41 -3.33
CA TRP A 612 21.71 9.42 -3.97
C TRP A 612 21.41 8.00 -3.48
N THR A 613 21.02 7.14 -4.41
CA THR A 613 20.81 5.71 -4.24
C THR A 613 21.79 4.96 -5.14
N PRO A 614 22.86 4.35 -4.59
CA PRO A 614 23.82 3.59 -5.37
C PRO A 614 23.19 2.38 -6.06
N ALA A 615 23.76 1.95 -7.20
CA ALA A 615 23.37 0.73 -7.93
C ALA A 615 21.85 0.55 -8.16
N GLN A 616 21.20 1.66 -8.53
CA GLN A 616 19.76 1.70 -8.78
C GLN A 616 19.41 0.96 -10.08
N TYR A 617 18.64 -0.13 -9.97
CA TYR A 617 18.01 -0.75 -11.14
C TYR A 617 16.93 0.17 -11.70
N TYR A 618 16.82 0.24 -13.02
CA TYR A 618 15.86 1.11 -13.71
C TYR A 618 15.35 0.47 -15.01
N TYR A 619 14.25 0.99 -15.54
CA TYR A 619 13.78 0.69 -16.89
C TYR A 619 13.47 1.98 -17.64
N CYS A 620 13.48 1.95 -18.97
CA CYS A 620 13.15 3.10 -19.79
C CYS A 620 11.69 3.03 -20.28
N GLU A 621 10.93 4.08 -19.99
CA GLU A 621 9.61 4.35 -20.58
C GLU A 621 9.80 5.44 -21.64
N GLY A 622 9.88 5.05 -22.92
CA GLY A 622 10.28 5.96 -23.99
C GLY A 622 11.71 6.50 -23.78
N LYS A 623 11.84 7.82 -23.58
CA LYS A 623 13.13 8.48 -23.29
C LYS A 623 13.43 8.62 -21.78
N ARG A 624 12.49 8.27 -20.90
CA ARG A 624 12.59 8.45 -19.45
C ARG A 624 13.16 7.22 -18.79
N ARG A 625 14.08 7.40 -17.83
CA ARG A 625 14.59 6.31 -16.98
C ARG A 625 13.87 6.31 -15.64
N LEU A 626 13.18 5.22 -15.31
CA LEU A 626 12.40 5.07 -14.07
C LEU A 626 13.13 4.16 -13.08
N PRO A 627 13.46 4.63 -11.86
CA PRO A 627 14.08 3.80 -10.85
C PRO A 627 13.11 2.73 -10.32
N LEU A 628 13.62 1.51 -10.10
CA LEU A 628 12.88 0.36 -9.58
C LEU A 628 13.25 0.04 -8.13
N TYR A 629 14.37 -0.65 -7.91
CA TYR A 629 14.87 -1.02 -6.57
C TYR A 629 16.39 -0.92 -6.51
N SER A 630 16.94 -0.83 -5.31
CA SER A 630 18.36 -0.94 -5.03
C SER A 630 18.59 -1.79 -3.78
N ASN A 631 19.74 -2.45 -3.73
CA ASN A 631 20.21 -3.17 -2.55
C ASN A 631 20.99 -2.27 -1.58
N TYR A 632 21.16 -0.99 -1.90
CA TYR A 632 21.90 -0.01 -1.10
C TYR A 632 20.95 1.02 -0.47
N PRO A 633 21.37 1.67 0.64
CA PRO A 633 20.58 2.74 1.25
C PRO A 633 20.48 3.97 0.34
N THR A 634 19.39 4.72 0.51
CA THR A 634 19.25 6.06 -0.06
C THR A 634 19.82 7.08 0.91
N LEU A 635 20.75 7.89 0.42
CA LEU A 635 21.38 8.99 1.14
C LEU A 635 20.73 10.31 0.69
N LEU A 636 20.36 11.14 1.64
CA LEU A 636 19.82 12.46 1.41
C LEU A 636 20.69 13.48 2.13
N PHE A 637 21.08 14.53 1.42
CA PHE A 637 21.78 15.67 1.97
C PHE A 637 21.08 16.95 1.52
N SER A 638 20.84 17.87 2.44
CA SER A 638 20.24 19.17 2.15
C SER A 638 21.00 20.29 2.84
N TYR A 639 21.26 21.33 2.07
CA TYR A 639 21.83 22.58 2.53
C TYR A 639 20.82 23.70 2.26
N GLU A 640 20.60 24.55 3.26
CA GLU A 640 19.73 25.72 3.13
C GLU A 640 20.32 26.90 3.86
N ARG A 641 20.24 28.08 3.23
CA ARG A 641 20.72 29.33 3.82
C ARG A 641 19.61 30.37 3.80
N GLY A 642 19.07 30.68 4.97
CA GLY A 642 18.04 31.69 5.17
C GLY A 642 18.58 33.11 5.25
N TYR A 643 18.03 34.00 4.45
CA TYR A 643 18.23 35.44 4.52
C TYR A 643 17.01 36.13 5.13
N ALA A 644 17.25 37.12 5.99
CA ALA A 644 16.18 37.91 6.59
C ALA A 644 15.62 38.91 5.58
N LEU A 645 14.29 39.00 5.49
CA LEU A 645 13.58 39.98 4.67
C LEU A 645 12.76 40.88 5.61
N GLY A 646 13.12 42.16 5.67
CA GLY A 646 12.47 43.14 6.55
C GLY A 646 13.15 43.31 7.92
N ARG A 647 12.38 43.71 8.94
CA ARG A 647 12.91 43.99 10.28
C ARG A 647 13.01 42.70 11.11
N GLY A 648 14.23 42.23 11.41
CA GLY A 648 14.44 40.98 12.16
C GLY A 648 15.76 40.32 11.84
N GLN A 649 16.40 39.70 12.83
CA GLN A 649 17.60 38.88 12.60
C GLN A 649 17.20 37.41 12.39
N THR A 650 16.53 37.11 11.28
CA THR A 650 16.00 35.77 10.97
C THR A 650 16.91 34.97 10.03
N HIS A 651 18.16 35.41 9.83
CA HIS A 651 19.10 34.71 8.95
C HIS A 651 19.56 33.40 9.58
N TYR A 652 19.82 32.37 8.76
CA TYR A 652 20.32 31.09 9.24
C TYR A 652 21.07 30.31 8.17
N GLU A 653 21.82 29.31 8.60
CA GLU A 653 22.46 28.31 7.75
C GLU A 653 22.23 26.93 8.35
N ARG A 654 21.71 26.01 7.54
CA ARG A 654 21.26 24.68 7.95
C ARG A 654 21.85 23.60 7.04
N PHE A 655 22.41 22.59 7.67
CA PHE A 655 22.83 21.33 7.04
C PHE A 655 22.03 20.17 7.61
N GLU A 656 21.50 19.32 6.75
CA GLU A 656 20.83 18.08 7.16
C GLU A 656 21.23 16.90 6.29
N GLY A 657 21.42 15.75 6.95
CA GLY A 657 21.62 14.46 6.32
C GLY A 657 20.60 13.44 6.83
N ASP A 658 20.14 12.56 5.94
CA ASP A 658 19.23 11.45 6.26
C ASP A 658 19.63 10.23 5.44
N LEU A 659 19.71 9.07 6.08
CA LEU A 659 19.98 7.77 5.47
C LEU A 659 18.74 6.91 5.66
N ARG A 660 18.21 6.34 4.58
CA ARG A 660 17.02 5.49 4.59
C ARG A 660 17.35 4.13 3.99
N TYR A 661 17.00 3.06 4.70
CA TYR A 661 17.23 1.71 4.21
C TYR A 661 16.06 0.78 4.55
N ARG A 662 15.58 0.05 3.53
CA ARG A 662 14.49 -0.92 3.66
C ARG A 662 14.96 -2.28 3.18
N LEU A 663 15.25 -3.15 4.13
CA LEU A 663 15.67 -4.53 3.90
C LEU A 663 14.46 -5.46 3.85
N SER A 664 14.24 -6.08 2.69
CA SER A 664 13.25 -7.15 2.57
C SER A 664 13.86 -8.48 3.02
N LEU A 665 13.35 -9.02 4.11
CA LEU A 665 13.80 -10.28 4.71
C LEU A 665 12.88 -11.43 4.29
N TYR A 666 13.36 -12.65 4.50
CA TYR A 666 12.61 -13.85 4.22
C TYR A 666 11.31 -13.95 5.05
N ALA A 667 10.27 -14.58 4.50
CA ALA A 667 8.94 -14.76 5.10
C ALA A 667 8.16 -13.46 5.36
N MET A 668 8.16 -12.55 4.36
CA MET A 668 7.40 -11.28 4.38
C MET A 668 7.78 -10.35 5.53
N ARG A 669 9.01 -10.47 6.03
CA ARG A 669 9.57 -9.62 7.06
C ARG A 669 10.26 -8.44 6.41
N THR A 670 10.18 -7.27 7.01
CA THR A 670 10.89 -6.09 6.51
C THR A 670 11.53 -5.37 7.67
N LEU A 671 12.77 -4.97 7.48
CA LEU A 671 13.52 -4.20 8.44
C LEU A 671 13.81 -2.83 7.84
N PHE A 672 13.25 -1.81 8.46
CA PHE A 672 13.39 -0.43 8.04
C PHE A 672 14.26 0.31 9.04
N PHE A 673 15.27 1.01 8.54
CA PHE A 673 16.10 1.90 9.34
C PHE A 673 16.17 3.27 8.69
N ARG A 674 16.13 4.29 9.54
CA ARG A 674 16.35 5.67 9.14
C ARG A 674 17.21 6.36 10.19
N MET A 675 18.33 6.90 9.74
CA MET A 675 19.30 7.60 10.57
C MET A 675 19.48 8.99 10.00
N GLY A 676 19.38 10.03 10.82
CA GLY A 676 19.53 11.39 10.32
C GLY A 676 20.14 12.30 11.36
N GLY A 677 20.69 13.41 10.89
CA GLY A 677 21.23 14.46 11.73
C GLY A 677 21.14 15.80 11.02
N GLY A 678 20.99 16.86 11.82
CA GLY A 678 20.90 18.22 11.33
C GLY A 678 21.61 19.17 12.25
N VAL A 679 22.12 20.27 11.69
CA VAL A 679 22.77 21.34 12.45
C VAL A 679 22.53 22.70 11.81
N TYR A 680 22.29 23.68 12.67
CA TYR A 680 22.31 25.10 12.35
C TYR A 680 23.67 25.70 12.71
N THR A 681 24.51 25.99 11.71
CA THR A 681 25.87 26.51 11.89
C THR A 681 25.88 27.99 12.24
N GLN A 682 25.06 28.77 11.54
CA GLN A 682 24.86 30.20 11.76
C GLN A 682 23.37 30.48 11.96
N ARG A 683 23.04 31.37 12.89
CA ARG A 683 21.67 31.86 13.09
C ARG A 683 21.66 33.24 13.73
N GLY A 684 20.69 34.06 13.36
CA GLY A 684 20.38 35.30 14.06
C GLY A 684 19.51 35.06 15.29
N ASN A 685 19.35 36.10 16.12
CA ASN A 685 18.62 36.01 17.39
C ASN A 685 17.12 35.73 17.19
N ASP A 686 16.54 36.21 16.09
CA ASP A 686 15.11 36.06 15.78
C ASP A 686 14.82 34.86 14.84
N CYS A 687 15.75 33.90 14.72
CA CYS A 687 15.61 32.74 13.85
C CYS A 687 14.56 31.74 14.36
N PHE A 688 13.95 30.96 13.45
CA PHE A 688 13.08 29.84 13.79
C PHE A 688 13.79 28.55 13.41
N LEU A 689 13.95 27.64 14.37
CA LEU A 689 14.59 26.34 14.13
C LEU A 689 13.52 25.38 13.58
N ASP A 690 13.64 25.03 12.30
CA ASP A 690 12.75 24.09 11.61
C ASP A 690 13.58 23.10 10.79
N TYR A 691 13.51 21.81 11.12
CA TYR A 691 14.26 20.78 10.39
C TYR A 691 13.36 20.04 9.38
N ASP A 692 13.91 19.60 8.25
CA ASP A 692 13.12 18.93 7.20
C ASP A 692 12.92 17.45 7.56
N TYR A 693 13.96 16.79 8.07
CA TYR A 693 13.92 15.38 8.42
C TYR A 693 13.61 15.09 9.89
N PHE A 694 13.65 16.11 10.76
CA PHE A 694 13.26 16.03 12.17
C PHE A 694 12.22 17.10 12.49
N LYS A 695 10.98 16.86 12.07
CA LYS A 695 9.84 17.73 12.37
C LYS A 695 8.68 16.96 12.96
N PHE A 696 7.89 17.67 13.76
CA PHE A 696 6.64 17.16 14.27
C PHE A 696 5.58 17.18 13.16
N SER A 697 5.13 16.01 12.74
CA SER A 697 4.05 15.88 11.76
C SER A 697 2.71 16.15 12.43
N TYR A 698 2.15 17.37 12.32
CA TYR A 698 0.87 17.68 12.96
C TYR A 698 -0.30 16.92 12.36
N MET A 699 -0.24 16.61 11.07
CA MET A 699 -1.28 15.94 10.31
C MET A 699 -0.70 14.72 9.58
N PRO A 700 -1.41 13.58 9.53
CA PRO A 700 -1.01 12.42 8.74
C PRO A 700 -0.61 12.78 7.30
N ALA A 701 0.55 12.31 6.84
CA ALA A 701 1.07 12.62 5.50
C ALA A 701 0.34 11.84 4.40
N GLN A 702 -0.02 10.57 4.65
CA GLN A 702 -0.70 9.67 3.72
C GLN A 702 -1.88 8.95 4.40
N TRP A 703 -2.73 8.28 3.59
CA TRP A 703 -3.85 7.47 4.09
C TRP A 703 -3.36 6.30 4.96
N ASN A 704 -2.17 5.78 4.67
CA ASN A 704 -1.36 4.99 5.58
C ASN A 704 -0.28 5.89 6.18
N ASP A 705 -0.57 6.50 7.34
CA ASP A 705 0.47 7.08 8.18
C ASP A 705 1.28 5.94 8.79
N ASP A 706 2.24 5.41 8.02
CA ASP A 706 3.15 4.40 8.52
C ASP A 706 3.82 4.98 9.76
N MET A 707 3.52 4.41 10.93
CA MET A 707 4.08 4.84 12.23
C MET A 707 5.62 4.65 12.29
N THR A 708 6.23 4.28 11.17
CA THR A 708 7.65 3.99 11.01
C THR A 708 8.43 5.27 10.75
N GLY A 709 9.55 5.46 11.45
CA GLY A 709 10.48 6.56 11.16
C GLY A 709 10.12 7.93 11.74
N GLU A 710 9.11 7.98 12.61
CA GLU A 710 8.69 9.15 13.39
C GLU A 710 8.56 8.81 14.88
N PHE A 711 8.82 9.78 15.76
CA PHE A 711 8.58 9.66 17.20
C PHE A 711 7.10 9.92 17.49
N GLN A 712 6.47 9.08 18.29
CA GLN A 712 5.03 9.17 18.56
C GLN A 712 4.71 9.88 19.88
N LEU A 713 5.61 9.81 20.87
CA LEU A 713 5.42 10.40 22.21
C LEU A 713 6.16 11.72 22.39
N LEU A 714 7.22 11.96 21.61
CA LEU A 714 8.02 13.17 21.74
C LEU A 714 7.18 14.44 21.54
N ASN A 715 7.23 15.34 22.53
CA ASN A 715 6.52 16.62 22.48
C ASN A 715 7.03 17.47 21.30
N SER A 716 6.10 18.08 20.55
CA SER A 716 6.38 18.99 19.44
C SER A 716 7.42 20.08 19.76
N ARG A 717 7.49 20.54 21.02
CA ARG A 717 8.41 21.60 21.44
C ARG A 717 9.89 21.20 21.32
N TRP A 718 10.23 19.92 21.51
CA TRP A 718 11.60 19.43 21.45
C TRP A 718 12.21 19.41 20.03
N TYR A 719 11.37 19.45 18.99
CA TYR A 719 11.83 19.44 17.60
C TYR A 719 12.53 20.74 17.20
N ASN A 720 12.05 21.85 17.76
CA ASN A 720 12.53 23.21 17.44
C ASN A 720 13.42 23.76 18.55
N GLU A 721 13.67 22.97 19.59
CA GLU A 721 14.42 23.43 20.74
C GLU A 721 15.88 23.60 20.37
N SER A 722 16.52 22.63 19.69
CA SER A 722 17.99 22.60 19.64
C SER A 722 18.62 22.92 18.29
N ARG A 723 19.85 23.44 18.35
CA ARG A 723 20.67 23.77 17.17
C ARG A 723 21.21 22.57 16.41
N TYR A 724 21.20 21.40 17.01
CA TYR A 724 21.52 20.15 16.31
C TYR A 724 20.65 19.02 16.84
N TYR A 725 20.50 17.99 16.01
CA TYR A 725 19.92 16.72 16.43
C TYR A 725 20.65 15.56 15.77
N VAL A 726 20.64 14.42 16.44
CA VAL A 726 21.01 13.13 15.87
C VAL A 726 19.89 12.15 16.22
N ARG A 727 19.38 11.44 15.23
CA ARG A 727 18.29 10.48 15.43
C ARG A 727 18.55 9.17 14.71
N PHE A 728 18.06 8.10 15.31
CA PHE A 728 18.00 6.78 14.72
C PHE A 728 16.61 6.21 14.95
N THR A 729 16.01 5.65 13.91
CA THR A 729 14.71 5.00 13.98
C THR A 729 14.81 3.66 13.27
N GLY A 730 14.34 2.61 13.94
CA GLY A 730 14.32 1.25 13.47
C GLY A 730 12.92 0.69 13.60
N THR A 731 12.43 0.04 12.55
CA THR A 731 11.18 -0.68 12.58
C THR A 731 11.39 -2.07 12.02
N TYR A 732 11.06 -3.08 12.80
CA TYR A 732 10.99 -4.45 12.35
C TYR A 732 9.54 -4.85 12.16
N GLU A 733 9.13 -5.03 10.91
CA GLU A 733 7.81 -5.55 10.58
C GLU A 733 7.90 -7.06 10.33
N SER A 734 6.99 -7.80 10.96
CA SER A 734 6.84 -9.23 10.74
C SER A 734 5.37 -9.61 10.88
N PRO A 735 4.85 -10.46 10.00
CA PRO A 735 3.50 -10.99 10.15
C PRO A 735 3.34 -12.04 11.25
N MET A 736 4.47 -12.53 11.76
CA MET A 736 4.55 -13.68 12.64
C MET A 736 5.52 -13.37 13.78
N LEU A 737 5.04 -12.62 14.79
CA LEU A 737 5.78 -12.27 16.01
C LEU A 737 5.10 -12.88 17.25
N LEU A 738 4.39 -12.07 18.02
CA LEU A 738 3.83 -12.44 19.32
C LEU A 738 2.38 -12.90 19.18
N PHE A 739 1.54 -12.09 18.53
CA PHE A 739 0.10 -12.34 18.36
C PHE A 739 -0.18 -13.50 17.43
N SER A 740 0.73 -13.84 16.52
CA SER A 740 0.66 -15.09 15.74
C SER A 740 0.58 -16.36 16.60
N ARG A 741 0.94 -16.29 17.89
CA ARG A 741 0.89 -17.42 18.84
C ARG A 741 -0.42 -17.50 19.61
N LEU A 742 -1.28 -16.49 19.52
CA LEU A 742 -2.56 -16.41 20.24
C LEU A 742 -3.72 -16.78 19.28
N PRO A 743 -4.57 -17.78 19.63
CA PRO A 743 -5.48 -18.41 18.68
C PRO A 743 -6.57 -17.49 18.11
N TYR A 744 -7.03 -16.49 18.88
CA TYR A 744 -8.06 -15.54 18.45
C TYR A 744 -7.49 -14.34 17.70
N LEU A 745 -6.44 -13.71 18.25
CA LEU A 745 -5.83 -12.50 17.70
C LEU A 745 -5.09 -12.76 16.38
N SER A 746 -4.51 -13.95 16.23
CA SER A 746 -3.74 -14.32 15.04
C SER A 746 -4.53 -14.38 13.73
N LYS A 747 -5.87 -14.49 13.79
CA LYS A 747 -6.78 -14.46 12.62
C LYS A 747 -7.15 -13.04 12.17
N VAL A 748 -6.84 -12.03 12.99
CA VAL A 748 -7.24 -10.64 12.75
C VAL A 748 -6.01 -9.78 12.45
N VAL A 749 -4.89 -10.07 13.12
CA VAL A 749 -3.62 -9.37 12.97
C VAL A 749 -2.91 -9.83 11.70
N GLN A 750 -2.63 -8.89 10.80
CA GLN A 750 -1.91 -9.17 9.54
C GLN A 750 -0.42 -8.94 9.65
N LYS A 751 -0.03 -7.86 10.33
CA LYS A 751 1.36 -7.45 10.52
C LYS A 751 1.56 -7.00 11.95
N GLU A 752 2.69 -7.35 12.51
CA GLU A 752 3.17 -6.90 13.81
C GLU A 752 4.45 -6.08 13.58
N ARG A 753 4.66 -5.04 14.39
CA ARG A 753 5.73 -4.08 14.23
C ARG A 753 6.38 -3.81 15.58
N VAL A 754 7.71 -3.84 15.62
CA VAL A 754 8.50 -3.42 16.76
C VAL A 754 9.24 -2.13 16.37
N TYR A 755 9.10 -1.10 17.20
CA TYR A 755 9.69 0.22 16.97
C TYR A 755 10.80 0.47 17.97
N LEU A 756 11.89 1.06 17.49
CA LEU A 756 12.97 1.59 18.30
C LEU A 756 13.34 2.95 17.73
N ASN A 757 13.12 4.01 18.50
CA ASN A 757 13.43 5.37 18.14
C ASN A 757 14.39 5.94 19.18
N LEU A 758 15.52 6.48 18.74
CA LEU A 758 16.57 7.06 19.58
C LEU A 758 16.83 8.48 19.10
N LEU A 759 16.94 9.41 20.03
CA LEU A 759 17.15 10.83 19.76
C LEU A 759 18.22 11.37 20.69
N SER A 760 19.15 12.14 20.14
CA SER A 760 20.05 12.98 20.90
C SER A 760 19.98 14.42 20.44
N VAL A 761 19.72 15.30 21.39
CA VAL A 761 19.45 16.73 21.22
C VAL A 761 20.05 17.46 22.42
N LYS A 762 20.62 18.66 22.25
CA LYS A 762 21.40 19.33 23.32
C LYS A 762 20.63 19.49 24.64
N ALA A 763 19.37 19.92 24.60
CA ALA A 763 18.61 20.18 25.83
C ALA A 763 17.99 18.93 26.45
N LEU A 764 17.67 17.91 25.64
CA LEU A 764 17.06 16.65 26.11
C LEU A 764 18.10 15.53 26.31
N ASN A 765 19.38 15.78 26.02
CA ASN A 765 20.47 14.79 26.01
C ASN A 765 20.17 13.54 25.18
N PHE A 766 19.69 12.45 25.80
CA PHE A 766 19.37 11.18 25.14
C PHE A 766 17.94 10.75 25.49
N TYR A 767 17.11 10.61 24.46
CA TYR A 767 15.73 10.16 24.56
C TYR A 767 15.56 8.86 23.76
N SER A 768 14.83 7.90 24.31
CA SER A 768 14.52 6.65 23.62
C SER A 768 13.02 6.35 23.68
N GLU A 769 12.47 5.84 22.59
CA GLU A 769 11.07 5.43 22.50
C GLU A 769 11.02 4.04 21.87
N ILE A 770 10.39 3.10 22.58
CA ILE A 770 10.20 1.72 22.14
C ILE A 770 8.71 1.50 21.97
N GLY A 771 8.31 0.84 20.90
CA GLY A 771 6.91 0.60 20.62
C GLY A 771 6.62 -0.80 20.13
N TYR A 772 5.37 -1.22 20.35
CA TYR A 772 4.79 -2.40 19.74
C TYR A 772 3.50 -2.01 19.03
N GLY A 773 3.40 -2.36 17.75
CA GLY A 773 2.21 -2.11 16.96
C GLY A 773 1.74 -3.35 16.23
N PHE A 774 0.45 -3.36 15.89
CA PHE A 774 -0.11 -4.37 15.03
C PHE A 774 -1.15 -3.75 14.10
N SER A 775 -1.14 -4.23 12.87
CA SER A 775 -2.01 -3.78 11.80
C SER A 775 -2.99 -4.89 11.44
N THR A 776 -4.26 -4.50 11.37
CA THR A 776 -5.37 -5.33 10.88
C THR A 776 -5.84 -4.81 9.52
N ASN A 777 -6.83 -5.46 8.91
CA ASN A 777 -7.41 -4.99 7.63
C ASN A 777 -8.12 -3.62 7.72
N ILE A 778 -8.49 -3.16 8.93
CA ILE A 778 -9.36 -1.98 9.13
C ILE A 778 -8.70 -0.94 10.06
N VAL A 779 -7.86 -1.38 10.99
CA VAL A 779 -7.28 -0.54 12.05
C VAL A 779 -5.80 -0.86 12.20
N ASP A 780 -4.99 0.18 12.35
CA ASP A 780 -3.58 0.12 12.74
C ASP A 780 -3.42 0.70 14.15
N LEU A 781 -2.85 -0.09 15.06
CA LEU A 781 -2.71 0.23 16.47
C LEU A 781 -1.23 0.18 16.86
N GLY A 782 -0.76 1.18 17.60
CA GLY A 782 0.58 1.22 18.17
C GLY A 782 0.53 1.66 19.63
N ALA A 783 1.27 0.96 20.49
CA ALA A 783 1.57 1.35 21.87
C ALA A 783 3.06 1.65 21.99
N PHE A 784 3.38 2.75 22.66
CA PHE A 784 4.73 3.29 22.76
C PHE A 784 5.05 3.60 24.22
N ILE A 785 6.32 3.40 24.58
CA ILE A 785 6.91 3.73 25.87
C ILE A 785 8.13 4.60 25.59
N GLY A 786 8.16 5.81 26.13
CA GLY A 786 9.27 6.74 26.05
C GLY A 786 10.06 6.75 27.35
N PHE A 787 11.38 6.76 27.25
CA PHE A 787 12.30 6.93 28.37
C PHE A 787 13.06 8.24 28.18
N ALA A 788 12.89 9.14 29.14
CA ALA A 788 13.67 10.38 29.21
C ALA A 788 14.97 10.16 30.03
N PRO A 789 15.93 11.10 29.98
CA PRO A 789 17.23 10.97 30.65
C PRO A 789 17.16 10.76 32.17
N ASP A 790 16.10 11.25 32.82
CA ASP A 790 15.92 11.19 34.26
C ASP A 790 15.14 9.95 34.75
N HIS A 791 15.00 8.94 33.89
CA HIS A 791 14.22 7.72 34.13
C HIS A 791 12.70 7.92 34.17
N SER A 792 12.18 9.10 33.80
CA SER A 792 10.74 9.25 33.57
C SER A 792 10.28 8.38 32.40
N ILE A 793 9.12 7.73 32.59
CA ILE A 793 8.50 6.83 31.62
C ILE A 793 7.20 7.48 31.15
N ASP A 794 7.09 7.76 29.85
CA ASP A 794 5.84 8.16 29.22
C ASP A 794 5.23 7.00 28.45
N PHE A 795 3.90 6.92 28.45
CA PHE A 795 3.14 5.89 27.75
C PHE A 795 2.09 6.53 26.87
N GLY A 796 2.01 6.10 25.61
CA GLY A 796 0.93 6.51 24.73
C GLY A 796 0.62 5.52 23.64
N CYS A 797 -0.55 5.73 23.04
CA CYS A 797 -1.05 4.90 21.96
C CYS A 797 -1.47 5.76 20.77
N LYS A 798 -1.45 5.14 19.60
CA LYS A 798 -1.88 5.71 18.33
C LYS A 798 -2.82 4.74 17.63
N VAL A 799 -3.92 5.27 17.13
CA VAL A 799 -4.96 4.53 16.42
C VAL A 799 -5.20 5.21 15.08
N VAL A 800 -5.02 4.46 13.99
CA VAL A 800 -5.27 4.94 12.63
C VAL A 800 -6.24 3.98 11.95
N LEU A 801 -7.29 4.51 11.32
CA LEU A 801 -8.19 3.70 10.50
C LEU A 801 -7.55 3.45 9.14
N LYS A 802 -7.23 2.19 8.86
CA LYS A 802 -6.61 1.73 7.62
C LYS A 802 -7.68 1.08 6.75
N PHE A 803 -8.03 1.72 5.64
CA PHE A 803 -8.95 1.14 4.66
C PHE A 803 -8.19 0.67 3.41
N PHE A 804 -8.87 -0.08 2.54
CA PHE A 804 -8.27 -0.59 1.32
C PHE A 804 -7.78 0.58 0.45
N GLU A 805 -6.51 0.52 0.02
CA GLU A 805 -5.98 1.47 -0.97
C GLU A 805 -6.30 0.94 -2.38
N ASP A 806 -6.56 1.88 -3.30
CA ASP A 806 -6.83 1.60 -4.72
C ASP A 806 -5.63 0.98 -5.44
#